data_AF-A0A1E4NIN3-F1
#
_entry.id   AF-A0A1E4NIN3-F1
#
_cell.length_a   1.000
_cell.length_b   1.000
_cell.length_c   1.000
_cell.angle_alpha   90.00
_cell.angle_beta   90.00
_cell.angle_gamma   90.00
#
_symmetry.space_group_name_H-M   'P 1'
#
loop_
_entity.id
_entity.type
_entity.pdbx_description
1 polymer ?
#
loop_
_entity_poly.entity_id
_entity_poly.type
_entity_poly.pdbx_seq_one_letter_code
_entity_poly.pdbx_strand_id
1 'polypeptide(L)'
;MNYDDMPRAALIKLLQEHDASLADQGKDGIVMSYAGRTAPWQIIRQVKPKLFDINKRASVGSEGEQVLNELWDGENLSAMTTLYKYRGQVDLVVTDPPYNTGDDFRYNDKWDKDPNDPDLGDLVPKEDGSRHSKWLRFMTPRIWMMREMLKVDGVMAICIDHRELYRLGMLMDEIFGEVNRLGIINWQKSAAARPDNKHVSTSTEYVLVYAKNIERAKTASLERTAEDNRRYGNDDQDPGGEWREGNLTAKSYSAKDDYGIQSPFTGEMHYPAGEGAWRHPKKNILRWLEMWGVQYEEKDIGDGRRPALVVRGRTAQGIPQKISSKAYLRLREPNWPFVWFGQDGQGRPRVKTYLQNIKKGKVPTTYWIDDPDTSTDLDLGSTSWGYGESGRSADGVKELTEVVGPGHGFTTVKPLKLITKIIQLWCRPDGIVLDPFAGSGTTGHAVLSLNKEAGASRRFILIEQGNTEKGDHYAKTLTADRLKRVIAGNWKSGKKEPLGGGFRFITLKREKIDADAVNALAREEMIDLLLTTYWDRAEKAKSYLQRLPAGEHEYLFAVNGRREGFFLVWTAADQPSSLTRKVFQAIVKEAEKAKLVGRFHVYASMAPYTGDDIEFYKIPDRVLEHIGFNTRSDAYNNEDGFDVA
;
A
#
# COMPACT_ATOMS: atom_id res chain seq x y z
N MET A 1 0.92 24.49 29.53
CA MET A 1 1.58 24.77 30.82
C MET A 1 2.36 26.05 30.68
N ASN A 2 2.35 26.92 31.68
CA ASN A 2 3.20 28.11 31.69
C ASN A 2 4.57 27.72 32.25
N TYR A 3 5.62 27.81 31.43
CA TYR A 3 6.97 27.37 31.82
C TYR A 3 7.62 28.32 32.84
N ASP A 4 7.15 29.57 32.88
CA ASP A 4 7.66 30.62 33.76
C ASP A 4 7.39 30.35 35.24
N ASP A 5 6.40 29.51 35.54
CA ASP A 5 6.00 29.16 36.91
C ASP A 5 6.70 27.91 37.44
N MET A 6 7.59 27.28 36.66
CA MET A 6 8.27 26.04 37.06
C MET A 6 9.63 26.30 37.73
N PRO A 7 9.95 25.56 38.82
CA PRO A 7 11.30 25.56 39.38
C PRO A 7 12.31 25.10 38.32
N ARG A 8 13.47 25.76 38.24
CA ARG A 8 14.54 25.46 37.27
C ARG A 8 14.90 23.97 37.18
N ALA A 9 14.92 23.27 38.32
CA ALA A 9 15.21 21.83 38.37
C ALA A 9 14.09 20.97 37.73
N ALA A 10 12.82 21.34 37.92
CA ALA A 10 11.68 20.67 37.29
C ALA A 10 11.66 20.92 35.78
N LEU A 11 11.97 22.15 35.35
CA LEU A 11 12.09 22.48 33.93
C LEU A 11 13.22 21.69 33.25
N ILE A 12 14.40 21.60 33.89
CA ILE A 12 15.53 20.80 33.38
C ILE A 12 15.16 19.32 33.27
N LYS A 13 14.48 18.76 34.29
CA LYS A 13 14.04 17.36 34.26
C LYS A 13 13.04 17.10 33.13
N LEU A 14 12.08 18.00 32.93
CA LEU A 14 11.06 17.89 31.89
C LEU A 14 11.69 18.01 30.48
N LEU A 15 12.69 18.88 30.31
CA LEU A 15 13.48 18.97 29.08
C LEU A 15 14.30 17.70 28.84
N GLN A 16 14.93 17.13 29.87
CA GLN A 16 15.68 15.88 29.75
C GLN A 16 14.78 14.68 29.42
N GLU A 17 13.58 14.61 29.99
CA GLU A 17 12.57 13.59 29.66
C GLU A 17 12.04 13.76 28.23
N HIS A 18 11.86 15.00 27.78
CA HIS A 18 11.48 15.31 26.40
C HIS A 18 12.60 14.96 25.41
N ASP A 19 13.86 15.34 25.70
CA ASP A 19 15.02 15.01 24.87
C ASP A 19 15.27 13.51 24.82
N ALA A 20 15.10 12.80 25.94
CA ALA A 20 15.17 11.33 25.97
C ALA A 20 14.04 10.69 25.16
N SER A 21 12.81 11.22 25.26
CA SER A 21 11.68 10.77 24.43
C SER A 21 11.89 11.04 22.95
N LEU A 22 12.49 12.18 22.58
CA LEU A 22 12.81 12.50 21.19
C LEU A 22 13.96 11.64 20.67
N ALA A 23 14.96 11.36 21.50
CA ALA A 23 16.09 10.48 21.16
C ALA A 23 15.65 9.02 20.99
N ASP A 24 14.68 8.55 21.78
CA ASP A 24 14.08 7.22 21.64
C ASP A 24 13.17 7.14 20.41
N GLN A 25 12.38 8.19 20.14
CA GLN A 25 11.54 8.30 18.94
C GLN A 25 12.35 8.43 17.63
N GLY A 26 13.51 9.09 17.66
CA GLY A 26 14.38 9.30 16.49
C GLY A 26 15.39 8.17 16.24
N LYS A 27 15.40 7.13 17.08
CA LYS A 27 16.41 6.05 17.00
C LYS A 27 16.32 5.24 15.70
N ASP A 28 15.12 5.17 15.11
CA ASP A 28 14.82 4.37 13.91
C ASP A 28 14.28 5.21 12.72
N GLY A 29 14.35 6.56 12.75
CA GLY A 29 13.82 7.37 11.65
C GLY A 29 13.78 8.89 11.85
N ILE A 30 13.01 9.56 10.98
CA ILE A 30 12.80 11.02 11.01
C ILE A 30 11.61 11.34 11.91
N VAL A 31 11.78 12.35 12.78
CA VAL A 31 10.72 12.86 13.66
C VAL A 31 10.40 14.30 13.28
N MET A 32 9.16 14.57 12.88
CA MET A 32 8.73 15.92 12.50
C MET A 32 8.27 16.71 13.73
N SER A 33 8.75 17.95 13.91
CA SER A 33 8.30 18.84 14.98
C SER A 33 7.45 19.99 14.43
N TYR A 34 6.30 20.26 15.06
CA TYR A 34 5.40 21.35 14.72
C TYR A 34 4.53 21.76 15.91
N ALA A 35 4.00 22.98 15.90
CA ALA A 35 3.17 23.51 16.97
C ALA A 35 1.87 22.69 17.14
N GLY A 36 1.55 22.33 18.39
CA GLY A 36 0.38 21.50 18.71
C GLY A 36 0.54 20.02 18.36
N ARG A 37 1.77 19.55 18.10
CA ARG A 37 2.05 18.13 17.91
C ARG A 37 1.67 17.36 19.17
N THR A 38 0.79 16.38 18.98
CA THR A 38 0.43 15.37 19.96
C THR A 38 0.76 14.03 19.34
N ALA A 39 1.23 13.08 20.14
CA ALA A 39 1.57 11.78 19.59
C ALA A 39 0.30 11.11 19.00
N PRO A 40 0.36 10.55 17.77
CA PRO A 40 -0.84 10.03 17.08
C PRO A 40 -1.63 9.03 17.93
N TRP A 41 -0.93 8.15 18.65
CA TRP A 41 -1.53 7.14 19.52
C TRP A 41 -2.30 7.73 20.70
N GLN A 42 -1.95 8.92 21.19
CA GLN A 42 -2.67 9.56 22.29
C GLN A 42 -4.06 10.04 21.85
N ILE A 43 -4.15 10.67 20.68
CA ILE A 43 -5.43 11.15 20.14
C ILE A 43 -6.33 9.95 19.83
N ILE A 44 -5.80 8.93 19.15
CA ILE A 44 -6.61 7.80 18.68
C ILE A 44 -7.22 6.99 19.81
N ARG A 45 -6.51 6.80 20.92
CA ARG A 45 -7.05 6.10 22.10
C ARG A 45 -8.18 6.86 22.78
N GLN A 46 -8.24 8.17 22.57
CA GLN A 46 -9.30 8.99 23.12
C GLN A 46 -10.52 9.03 22.19
N VAL A 47 -10.36 8.74 20.89
CA VAL A 47 -11.50 8.67 19.95
C VAL A 47 -12.33 7.42 20.30
N LYS A 48 -13.63 7.63 20.51
CA LYS A 48 -14.58 6.59 20.88
C LYS A 48 -15.43 6.17 19.68
N PRO A 49 -15.70 4.86 19.51
CA PRO A 49 -16.69 4.37 18.57
C PRO A 49 -18.05 5.03 18.78
N LYS A 50 -18.72 5.35 17.67
CA LYS A 50 -20.03 6.01 17.67
C LYS A 50 -21.13 5.07 17.19
N LEU A 51 -22.34 5.24 17.72
CA LEU A 51 -23.51 4.53 17.22
C LEU A 51 -23.78 4.90 15.75
N PHE A 52 -24.41 4.01 15.00
CA PHE A 52 -24.73 4.22 13.59
C PHE A 52 -26.07 3.60 13.21
N ASP A 53 -26.67 4.12 12.15
CA ASP A 53 -27.90 3.56 11.57
C ASP A 53 -27.71 3.21 10.10
N ILE A 54 -28.33 2.11 9.65
CA ILE A 54 -28.38 1.76 8.22
C ILE A 54 -29.55 2.49 7.56
N ASN A 55 -29.25 3.33 6.58
CA ASN A 55 -30.25 3.99 5.76
C ASN A 55 -30.71 3.06 4.62
N LYS A 56 -31.78 2.32 4.86
CA LYS A 56 -32.37 1.38 3.88
C LYS A 56 -32.75 2.03 2.55
N ARG A 57 -33.15 3.32 2.55
CA ARG A 57 -33.57 4.04 1.33
C ARG A 57 -32.39 4.47 0.45
N ALA A 58 -31.25 4.76 1.08
CA ALA A 58 -30.02 5.14 0.39
C ALA A 58 -29.14 3.94 0.03
N SER A 59 -29.37 2.78 0.65
CA SER A 59 -28.72 1.51 0.32
C SER A 59 -29.23 0.96 -1.02
N VAL A 60 -28.40 0.18 -1.71
CA VAL A 60 -28.67 -0.36 -3.06
C VAL A 60 -28.33 -1.85 -3.10
N GLY A 61 -29.11 -2.63 -3.84
CA GLY A 61 -28.93 -4.08 -4.02
C GLY A 61 -29.75 -4.92 -3.04
N SER A 62 -29.72 -6.24 -3.22
CA SER A 62 -30.27 -7.21 -2.27
C SER A 62 -29.49 -7.21 -0.95
N GLU A 63 -30.03 -7.81 0.11
CA GLU A 63 -29.33 -7.87 1.40
C GLU A 63 -27.95 -8.54 1.31
N GLY A 64 -27.83 -9.59 0.48
CA GLY A 64 -26.56 -10.28 0.23
C GLY A 64 -25.54 -9.44 -0.56
N GLU A 65 -26.00 -8.54 -1.44
CA GLU A 65 -25.10 -7.61 -2.15
C GLU A 65 -24.72 -6.41 -1.28
N GLN A 66 -25.66 -5.95 -0.45
CA GLN A 66 -25.48 -4.83 0.47
C GLN A 66 -24.38 -5.11 1.51
N VAL A 67 -24.26 -6.33 2.03
CA VAL A 67 -23.22 -6.67 3.02
C VAL A 67 -21.79 -6.61 2.48
N LEU A 68 -21.61 -6.59 1.16
CA LEU A 68 -20.29 -6.63 0.54
C LEU A 68 -19.61 -5.26 0.56
N ASN A 69 -20.36 -4.16 0.54
CA ASN A 69 -19.81 -2.83 0.43
C ASN A 69 -20.49 -1.85 1.40
N GLU A 70 -19.71 -0.93 1.97
CA GLU A 70 -20.18 0.03 2.96
C GLU A 70 -19.85 1.47 2.51
N LEU A 71 -20.81 2.38 2.62
CA LEU A 71 -20.64 3.82 2.47
C LEU A 71 -21.11 4.51 3.75
N TRP A 72 -20.18 5.14 4.46
CA TRP A 72 -20.38 5.78 5.74
C TRP A 72 -20.49 7.30 5.57
N ASP A 73 -21.58 7.87 6.07
CA ASP A 73 -21.78 9.30 6.25
C ASP A 73 -21.37 9.71 7.66
N GLY A 74 -20.23 10.39 7.78
CA GLY A 74 -19.69 10.82 9.05
C GLY A 74 -18.27 11.36 8.97
N GLU A 75 -17.80 11.92 10.08
CA GLU A 75 -16.40 12.33 10.24
C GLU A 75 -15.50 11.09 10.20
N ASN A 76 -14.46 11.12 9.37
CA ASN A 76 -13.74 9.93 8.95
C ASN A 76 -12.87 9.29 10.05
N LEU A 77 -12.29 10.05 10.96
CA LEU A 77 -11.56 9.49 12.10
C LEU A 77 -12.49 8.70 13.03
N SER A 78 -13.66 9.26 13.33
CA SER A 78 -14.72 8.62 14.13
C SER A 78 -15.28 7.37 13.44
N ALA A 79 -15.52 7.44 12.13
CA ALA A 79 -16.01 6.32 11.34
C ALA A 79 -14.99 5.17 11.29
N MET A 80 -13.72 5.46 11.01
CA MET A 80 -12.66 4.44 11.03
C MET A 80 -12.47 3.81 12.41
N THR A 81 -12.62 4.58 13.49
CA THR A 81 -12.61 4.05 14.87
C THR A 81 -13.78 3.12 15.13
N THR A 82 -14.97 3.46 14.63
CA THR A 82 -16.18 2.62 14.72
C THR A 82 -16.05 1.34 13.89
N LEU A 83 -15.25 1.37 12.82
CA LEU A 83 -14.90 0.23 11.97
C LEU A 83 -13.83 -0.68 12.58
N TYR A 84 -13.76 -0.79 13.92
CA TYR A 84 -12.74 -1.57 14.64
C TYR A 84 -12.60 -3.01 14.14
N LYS A 85 -13.72 -3.64 13.72
CA LYS A 85 -13.73 -4.99 13.14
C LYS A 85 -12.88 -5.13 11.88
N TYR A 86 -12.61 -4.05 11.15
CA TYR A 86 -11.80 -4.05 9.93
C TYR A 86 -10.31 -3.74 10.20
N ARG A 87 -9.91 -3.54 11.46
CA ARG A 87 -8.48 -3.38 11.81
C ARG A 87 -7.67 -4.58 11.35
N GLY A 88 -6.56 -4.32 10.66
CA GLY A 88 -5.71 -5.36 10.08
C GLY A 88 -6.33 -6.17 8.92
N GLN A 89 -7.47 -5.75 8.35
CA GLN A 89 -8.16 -6.51 7.29
C GLN A 89 -8.18 -5.83 5.92
N VAL A 90 -7.82 -4.54 5.84
CA VAL A 90 -7.84 -3.77 4.59
C VAL A 90 -6.61 -4.10 3.73
N ASP A 91 -6.82 -4.41 2.45
CA ASP A 91 -5.72 -4.71 1.51
C ASP A 91 -5.13 -3.42 0.94
N LEU A 92 -5.98 -2.45 0.61
CA LEU A 92 -5.58 -1.18 0.00
C LEU A 92 -6.33 -0.01 0.65
N VAL A 93 -5.58 0.99 1.11
CA VAL A 93 -6.12 2.33 1.36
C VAL A 93 -5.78 3.19 0.16
N VAL A 94 -6.79 3.71 -0.55
CA VAL A 94 -6.61 4.70 -1.62
C VAL A 94 -7.39 5.94 -1.25
N THR A 95 -6.74 7.10 -1.21
CA THR A 95 -7.37 8.27 -0.61
C THR A 95 -6.90 9.58 -1.21
N ASP A 96 -7.78 10.58 -1.22
CA ASP A 96 -7.56 11.93 -1.76
C ASP A 96 -7.92 12.99 -0.70
N PRO A 97 -7.03 13.23 0.28
CA PRO A 97 -7.27 14.20 1.34
C PRO A 97 -7.29 15.65 0.82
N PRO A 98 -7.73 16.62 1.64
CA PRO A 98 -7.61 18.05 1.31
C PRO A 98 -6.14 18.46 1.07
N TYR A 99 -5.91 19.35 0.09
CA TYR A 99 -4.56 19.79 -0.37
C TYR A 99 -4.07 21.09 0.29
N ASN A 100 -4.79 21.56 1.31
CA ASN A 100 -4.61 22.84 1.97
C ASN A 100 -4.63 24.04 1.00
N THR A 101 -5.63 24.08 0.12
CA THR A 101 -5.81 25.21 -0.81
C THR A 101 -6.42 26.44 -0.14
N GLY A 102 -7.06 26.24 1.03
CA GLY A 102 -7.68 27.29 1.84
C GLY A 102 -9.21 27.27 1.84
N ASP A 103 -9.83 26.31 1.12
CA ASP A 103 -11.29 26.15 1.00
C ASP A 103 -11.71 24.67 1.11
N ASP A 104 -10.82 23.82 1.57
CA ASP A 104 -10.88 22.38 1.35
C ASP A 104 -11.02 21.54 2.63
N PHE A 105 -10.72 22.11 3.80
CA PHE A 105 -10.94 21.39 5.07
C PHE A 105 -11.34 22.32 6.23
N ARG A 106 -12.06 21.73 7.18
CA ARG A 106 -12.43 22.35 8.45
C ARG A 106 -11.61 21.75 9.57
N TYR A 107 -11.32 22.56 10.59
CA TYR A 107 -10.56 22.11 11.74
C TYR A 107 -11.08 22.71 13.04
N ASN A 108 -11.32 21.85 14.03
CA ASN A 108 -11.71 22.23 15.37
C ASN A 108 -10.52 22.13 16.33
N ASP A 109 -10.08 23.26 16.88
CA ASP A 109 -8.99 23.28 17.87
C ASP A 109 -9.32 22.53 19.17
N LYS A 110 -10.60 22.31 19.48
CA LYS A 110 -11.01 21.49 20.64
C LYS A 110 -10.61 20.02 20.49
N TRP A 111 -10.43 19.52 19.27
CA TRP A 111 -10.02 18.13 19.02
C TRP A 111 -8.67 17.75 19.62
N ASP A 112 -7.83 18.72 19.95
CA ASP A 112 -6.58 18.47 20.69
C ASP A 112 -6.83 17.98 22.12
N LYS A 113 -7.96 18.39 22.72
CA LYS A 113 -8.31 18.10 24.11
C LYS A 113 -9.42 17.06 24.20
N ASP A 114 -10.39 17.13 23.31
CA ASP A 114 -11.47 16.17 23.17
C ASP A 114 -11.66 15.82 21.69
N PRO A 115 -11.04 14.74 21.20
CA PRO A 115 -11.18 14.34 19.80
C PRO A 115 -12.56 13.77 19.47
N ASN A 116 -13.47 13.66 20.45
CA ASN A 116 -14.86 13.24 20.22
C ASN A 116 -15.82 14.40 20.01
N ASP A 117 -15.36 15.64 20.18
CA ASP A 117 -16.21 16.83 20.03
C ASP A 117 -16.93 16.80 18.66
N PRO A 118 -18.27 16.87 18.64
CA PRO A 118 -19.07 16.75 17.42
C PRO A 118 -18.95 17.96 16.49
N ASP A 119 -18.40 19.07 16.98
CA ASP A 119 -18.17 20.29 16.23
C ASP A 119 -17.03 20.11 15.23
N LEU A 120 -17.26 20.52 13.99
CA LEU A 120 -16.30 20.40 12.89
C LEU A 120 -15.31 21.56 12.84
N GLY A 121 -15.61 22.63 13.60
CA GLY A 121 -14.87 23.88 13.54
C GLY A 121 -15.06 24.61 12.22
N ASP A 122 -14.22 25.62 12.05
CA ASP A 122 -14.28 26.54 10.93
C ASP A 122 -13.45 26.05 9.74
N LEU A 123 -13.79 26.56 8.56
CA LEU A 123 -12.98 26.41 7.36
C LEU A 123 -11.63 27.07 7.59
N VAL A 124 -10.53 26.39 7.27
CA VAL A 124 -9.18 26.93 7.45
C VAL A 124 -8.80 27.77 6.23
N PRO A 125 -8.75 29.11 6.32
CA PRO A 125 -8.48 29.95 5.17
C PRO A 125 -7.00 29.94 4.79
N LYS A 126 -6.71 30.31 3.54
CA LYS A 126 -5.34 30.38 3.01
C LYS A 126 -4.41 31.30 3.83
N GLU A 127 -4.95 32.38 4.40
CA GLU A 127 -4.21 33.37 5.18
C GLU A 127 -3.96 32.96 6.64
N ASP A 128 -4.49 31.82 7.08
CA ASP A 128 -4.23 31.29 8.42
C ASP A 128 -2.77 30.83 8.52
N GLY A 129 -1.96 31.56 9.31
CA GLY A 129 -0.54 31.24 9.55
C GLY A 129 -0.31 29.86 10.19
N SER A 130 -1.34 29.28 10.82
CA SER A 130 -1.32 27.94 11.41
C SER A 130 -1.89 26.84 10.50
N ARG A 131 -2.29 27.16 9.26
CA ARG A 131 -2.95 26.18 8.36
C ARG A 131 -2.18 24.88 8.18
N HIS A 132 -0.84 24.94 8.14
CA HIS A 132 0.00 23.77 7.92
C HIS A 132 0.04 22.86 9.16
N SER A 133 0.14 23.45 10.37
CA SER A 133 0.09 22.67 11.61
C SER A 133 -1.31 22.12 11.88
N LYS A 134 -2.37 22.87 11.55
CA LYS A 134 -3.76 22.39 11.58
C LYS A 134 -3.97 21.22 10.61
N TRP A 135 -3.47 21.31 9.39
CA TRP A 135 -3.53 20.23 8.41
C TRP A 135 -2.78 18.98 8.90
N LEU A 136 -1.59 19.15 9.51
CA LEU A 136 -0.85 18.05 10.11
C LEU A 136 -1.60 17.42 11.30
N ARG A 137 -2.15 18.22 12.22
CA ARG A 137 -2.98 17.74 13.34
C ARG A 137 -4.23 17.01 12.86
N PHE A 138 -4.80 17.44 11.74
CA PHE A 138 -5.89 16.76 11.06
C PHE A 138 -5.45 15.41 10.45
N MET A 139 -4.38 15.39 9.64
CA MET A 139 -3.99 14.20 8.90
C MET A 139 -3.33 13.12 9.76
N THR A 140 -2.55 13.51 10.76
CA THR A 140 -1.77 12.59 11.60
C THR A 140 -2.57 11.44 12.21
N PRO A 141 -3.66 11.68 12.97
CA PRO A 141 -4.45 10.58 13.55
C PRO A 141 -5.16 9.74 12.47
N ARG A 142 -5.51 10.35 11.33
CA ARG A 142 -6.20 9.67 10.22
C ARG A 142 -5.26 8.70 9.50
N ILE A 143 -4.04 9.14 9.17
CA ILE A 143 -3.03 8.29 8.51
C ILE A 143 -2.63 7.13 9.42
N TRP A 144 -2.47 7.38 10.72
CA TRP A 144 -2.21 6.30 11.68
C TRP A 144 -3.35 5.29 11.69
N MET A 145 -4.61 5.74 11.76
CA MET A 145 -5.75 4.81 11.72
C MET A 145 -5.80 4.01 10.41
N MET A 146 -5.54 4.66 9.27
CA MET A 146 -5.44 3.99 7.97
C MET A 146 -4.37 2.88 7.99
N ARG A 147 -3.19 3.15 8.57
CA ARG A 147 -2.13 2.14 8.78
C ARG A 147 -2.59 0.98 9.66
N GLU A 148 -3.32 1.25 10.73
CA GLU A 148 -3.85 0.21 11.62
C GLU A 148 -4.92 -0.66 10.94
N MET A 149 -5.71 -0.08 10.04
CA MET A 149 -6.68 -0.82 9.23
C MET A 149 -6.06 -1.75 8.19
N LEU A 150 -4.86 -1.43 7.70
CA LEU A 150 -4.16 -2.26 6.72
C LEU A 150 -3.73 -3.62 7.27
N LYS A 151 -3.89 -4.66 6.46
CA LYS A 151 -3.19 -5.95 6.60
C LYS A 151 -1.68 -5.74 6.58
N VAL A 152 -0.93 -6.72 7.09
CA VAL A 152 0.54 -6.63 7.13
C VAL A 152 1.15 -6.49 5.73
N ASP A 153 0.54 -7.11 4.71
CA ASP A 153 0.92 -6.96 3.29
C ASP A 153 0.14 -5.86 2.55
N GLY A 154 -0.67 -5.07 3.27
CA GLY A 154 -1.49 -4.01 2.70
C GLY A 154 -0.70 -2.77 2.31
N VAL A 155 -1.28 -1.98 1.41
CA VAL A 155 -0.66 -0.80 0.80
C VAL A 155 -1.53 0.44 0.99
N MET A 156 -0.91 1.58 1.25
CA MET A 156 -1.51 2.90 1.24
C MET A 156 -1.07 3.69 0.00
N ALA A 157 -2.02 4.27 -0.72
CA ALA A 157 -1.80 5.19 -1.83
C ALA A 157 -2.56 6.50 -1.56
N ILE A 158 -1.84 7.58 -1.30
CA ILE A 158 -2.41 8.88 -0.92
C ILE A 158 -2.08 9.94 -1.98
N CYS A 159 -3.12 10.53 -2.56
CA CYS A 159 -2.97 11.62 -3.54
C CYS A 159 -2.65 12.94 -2.83
N ILE A 160 -1.78 13.75 -3.41
CA ILE A 160 -1.42 15.07 -2.89
C ILE A 160 -0.90 15.98 -4.01
N ASP A 161 -0.97 17.30 -3.80
CA ASP A 161 -0.24 18.25 -4.63
C ASP A 161 1.09 18.70 -3.99
N HIS A 162 1.82 19.55 -4.70
CA HIS A 162 3.10 20.09 -4.23
C HIS A 162 3.06 20.91 -2.93
N ARG A 163 1.89 21.39 -2.47
CA ARG A 163 1.80 22.30 -1.31
C ARG A 163 2.09 21.58 0.00
N GLU A 164 1.56 20.37 0.13
CA GLU A 164 1.73 19.52 1.32
C GLU A 164 2.58 18.27 1.06
N LEU A 165 3.06 18.06 -0.17
CA LEU A 165 3.91 16.92 -0.55
C LEU A 165 5.01 16.60 0.47
N TYR A 166 5.82 17.58 0.86
CA TYR A 166 6.94 17.35 1.78
C TYR A 166 6.48 17.06 3.20
N ARG A 167 5.45 17.77 3.69
CA ARG A 167 4.92 17.56 5.04
C ARG A 167 4.24 16.20 5.17
N LEU A 168 3.47 15.82 4.15
CA LEU A 168 2.90 14.49 4.04
C LEU A 168 3.99 13.43 3.92
N GLY A 169 5.03 13.67 3.11
CA GLY A 169 6.17 12.75 2.96
C GLY A 169 6.83 12.43 4.31
N MET A 170 7.17 13.46 5.07
CA MET A 170 7.76 13.31 6.42
C MET A 170 6.81 12.61 7.39
N LEU A 171 5.52 12.95 7.36
CA LEU A 171 4.50 12.30 8.20
C LEU A 171 4.33 10.82 7.86
N MET A 172 4.38 10.47 6.57
CA MET A 172 4.32 9.09 6.11
C MET A 172 5.59 8.32 6.51
N ASP A 173 6.77 8.94 6.43
CA ASP A 173 8.03 8.32 6.91
C ASP A 173 8.01 8.05 8.40
N GLU A 174 7.49 9.00 9.19
CA GLU A 174 7.36 8.85 10.64
C GLU A 174 6.41 7.70 11.01
N ILE A 175 5.28 7.56 10.30
CA ILE A 175 4.22 6.59 10.62
C ILE A 175 4.49 5.20 10.02
N PHE A 176 4.94 5.12 8.77
CA PHE A 176 5.19 3.86 8.07
C PHE A 176 6.65 3.41 8.13
N GLY A 177 7.59 4.32 8.40
CA GLY A 177 9.02 4.10 8.19
C GLY A 177 9.40 4.31 6.73
N GLU A 178 10.46 5.08 6.48
CA GLU A 178 10.95 5.36 5.11
C GLU A 178 11.26 4.06 4.33
N VAL A 179 11.77 3.03 5.00
CA VAL A 179 12.06 1.72 4.40
C VAL A 179 10.83 1.06 3.77
N ASN A 180 9.62 1.45 4.19
CA ASN A 180 8.38 0.92 3.68
C ASN A 180 7.78 1.73 2.52
N ARG A 181 8.48 2.75 2.03
CA ARG A 181 8.09 3.53 0.85
C ARG A 181 8.26 2.69 -0.42
N LEU A 182 7.15 2.37 -1.07
CA LEU A 182 7.15 1.67 -2.36
C LEU A 182 7.51 2.60 -3.52
N GLY A 183 7.08 3.86 -3.45
CA GLY A 183 7.42 4.87 -4.44
C GLY A 183 6.57 6.13 -4.35
N ILE A 184 6.95 7.13 -5.15
CA ILE A 184 6.18 8.36 -5.36
C ILE A 184 5.83 8.39 -6.84
N ILE A 185 4.53 8.30 -7.14
CA ILE A 185 4.04 8.35 -8.51
C ILE A 185 3.83 9.82 -8.88
N ASN A 186 4.44 10.25 -9.97
CA ASN A 186 4.16 11.54 -10.58
C ASN A 186 3.01 11.39 -11.57
N TRP A 187 1.86 11.99 -11.27
CA TRP A 187 0.67 11.96 -12.11
C TRP A 187 0.46 13.32 -12.80
N GLN A 188 0.48 13.34 -14.13
CA GLN A 188 0.20 14.56 -14.89
C GLN A 188 -1.30 14.88 -14.90
N LYS A 189 -1.69 15.96 -14.22
CA LYS A 189 -3.08 16.41 -14.14
C LYS A 189 -3.56 17.22 -15.35
N SER A 190 -2.63 17.86 -16.05
CA SER A 190 -2.89 18.84 -17.11
C SER A 190 -2.09 18.51 -18.37
N ALA A 191 -2.75 18.47 -19.53
CA ALA A 191 -2.13 18.23 -20.83
C ALA A 191 -1.33 19.44 -21.35
N ALA A 192 -1.79 20.66 -21.03
CA ALA A 192 -1.15 21.89 -21.48
C ALA A 192 -0.53 22.65 -20.30
N ALA A 193 0.68 23.15 -20.49
CA ALA A 193 1.24 24.19 -19.63
C ALA A 193 0.36 25.44 -19.74
N ARG A 194 0.01 26.05 -18.60
CA ARG A 194 -0.70 27.33 -18.64
C ARG A 194 0.26 28.41 -19.15
N PRO A 195 -0.09 29.17 -20.21
CA PRO A 195 0.80 30.19 -20.79
C PRO A 195 1.10 31.37 -19.86
N ASP A 196 0.43 31.49 -18.71
CA ASP A 196 0.37 32.72 -17.92
C ASP A 196 1.36 32.81 -16.74
N ASN A 197 2.33 31.91 -16.62
CA ASN A 197 3.24 31.96 -15.47
C ASN A 197 4.52 32.74 -15.76
N LYS A 198 4.82 33.72 -14.89
CA LYS A 198 6.15 34.33 -14.72
C LYS A 198 7.23 33.32 -14.25
N HIS A 199 6.85 32.06 -14.00
CA HIS A 199 7.65 30.97 -13.42
C HIS A 199 7.27 29.59 -14.03
N VAL A 200 7.77 28.49 -13.45
CA VAL A 200 7.49 27.11 -13.91
C VAL A 200 6.00 26.76 -13.77
N SER A 201 5.40 26.20 -14.82
CA SER A 201 4.01 25.73 -14.81
C SER A 201 3.92 24.34 -14.14
N THR A 202 3.12 24.21 -13.07
CA THR A 202 2.95 22.94 -12.36
C THR A 202 1.81 22.12 -12.98
N SER A 203 2.16 21.11 -13.77
CA SER A 203 1.19 20.22 -14.45
C SER A 203 1.03 18.85 -13.78
N THR A 204 1.68 18.63 -12.64
CA THR A 204 1.71 17.34 -11.93
C THR A 204 1.09 17.40 -10.53
N GLU A 205 0.54 16.26 -10.13
CA GLU A 205 0.18 15.87 -8.77
C GLU A 205 0.91 14.56 -8.43
N TYR A 206 0.88 14.17 -7.17
CA TYR A 206 1.68 13.07 -6.65
C TYR A 206 0.79 12.03 -5.97
N VAL A 207 1.18 10.76 -6.05
CA VAL A 207 0.62 9.70 -5.21
C VAL A 207 1.76 9.06 -4.43
N LEU A 208 1.73 9.21 -3.11
CA LEU A 208 2.71 8.58 -2.23
C LEU A 208 2.22 7.16 -1.92
N VAL A 209 3.08 6.17 -2.15
CA VAL A 209 2.74 4.75 -1.99
C VAL A 209 3.64 4.13 -0.93
N TYR A 210 3.02 3.63 0.14
CA TYR A 210 3.69 2.97 1.26
C TYR A 210 3.08 1.60 1.52
N ALA A 211 3.92 0.61 1.79
CA ALA A 211 3.47 -0.67 2.32
C ALA A 211 3.36 -0.58 3.85
N LYS A 212 2.47 -1.38 4.47
CA LYS A 212 2.56 -1.59 5.93
C LYS A 212 3.83 -2.36 6.30
N ASN A 213 4.23 -3.30 5.45
CA ASN A 213 5.52 -3.99 5.49
C ASN A 213 5.96 -4.30 4.04
N ILE A 214 7.07 -3.70 3.61
CA ILE A 214 7.56 -3.79 2.22
C ILE A 214 7.99 -5.21 1.82
N GLU A 215 8.49 -6.02 2.76
CA GLU A 215 8.92 -7.39 2.49
C GLU A 215 7.74 -8.32 2.19
N ARG A 216 6.55 -7.98 2.71
CA ARG A 216 5.32 -8.78 2.53
C ARG A 216 4.41 -8.24 1.44
N ALA A 217 4.44 -6.93 1.19
CA ALA A 217 3.63 -6.29 0.17
C ALA A 217 3.95 -6.85 -1.23
N LYS A 218 2.90 -7.00 -2.05
CA LYS A 218 3.02 -7.46 -3.43
C LYS A 218 2.44 -6.43 -4.36
N THR A 219 3.18 -6.14 -5.42
CA THR A 219 2.71 -5.30 -6.52
C THR A 219 2.42 -6.21 -7.71
N ALA A 220 1.18 -6.17 -8.20
CA ALA A 220 0.78 -6.94 -9.38
C ALA A 220 1.48 -6.42 -10.63
N SER A 221 1.69 -7.32 -11.59
CA SER A 221 2.13 -6.94 -12.94
C SER A 221 0.91 -6.65 -13.80
N LEU A 222 0.95 -5.59 -14.58
CA LEU A 222 -0.14 -5.21 -15.48
C LEU A 222 -0.04 -5.95 -16.81
N GLU A 223 -1.12 -6.10 -17.56
CA GLU A 223 -1.07 -6.79 -18.86
C GLU A 223 -0.20 -6.05 -19.88
N ARG A 224 0.40 -6.80 -20.81
CA ARG A 224 1.20 -6.24 -21.92
C ARG A 224 0.29 -5.90 -23.09
N THR A 225 0.53 -4.76 -23.73
CA THR A 225 -0.16 -4.31 -24.96
C THR A 225 0.65 -4.68 -26.20
N ALA A 226 0.04 -4.56 -27.39
CA ALA A 226 0.73 -4.74 -28.67
C ALA A 226 1.90 -3.76 -28.85
N GLU A 227 1.76 -2.51 -28.37
CA GLU A 227 2.83 -1.51 -28.43
C GLU A 227 4.06 -1.92 -27.61
N ASP A 228 3.87 -2.52 -26.41
CA ASP A 228 4.99 -3.00 -25.61
C ASP A 228 5.76 -4.15 -26.29
N ASN A 229 5.09 -4.86 -27.20
CA ASN A 229 5.64 -5.96 -27.94
C ASN A 229 6.23 -5.53 -29.29
N ARG A 230 6.14 -4.24 -29.67
CA ARG A 230 6.65 -3.71 -30.95
C ARG A 230 8.14 -3.95 -31.17
N ARG A 231 8.92 -4.07 -30.08
CA ARG A 231 10.36 -4.38 -30.13
C ARG A 231 10.66 -5.86 -30.40
N TYR A 232 9.65 -6.73 -30.41
CA TYR A 232 9.79 -8.15 -30.71
C TYR A 232 9.36 -8.41 -32.15
N GLY A 233 10.16 -9.19 -32.87
CA GLY A 233 9.89 -9.59 -34.25
C GLY A 233 10.33 -11.04 -34.47
N ASN A 234 10.12 -11.55 -35.67
CA ASN A 234 10.55 -12.90 -36.03
C ASN A 234 11.06 -12.95 -37.48
N ASP A 235 12.00 -12.07 -37.80
CA ASP A 235 12.52 -11.87 -39.16
C ASP A 235 13.18 -13.13 -39.75
N ASP A 236 13.66 -14.01 -38.88
CA ASP A 236 14.34 -15.24 -39.25
C ASP A 236 13.46 -16.49 -39.14
N GLN A 237 12.14 -16.35 -38.92
CA GLN A 237 11.21 -17.48 -38.81
C GLN A 237 11.64 -18.49 -37.73
N ASP A 238 12.13 -17.99 -36.59
CA ASP A 238 12.51 -18.80 -35.44
C ASP A 238 11.28 -19.55 -34.87
N PRO A 239 11.37 -20.88 -34.65
CA PRO A 239 10.28 -21.67 -34.06
C PRO A 239 9.97 -21.29 -32.61
N GLY A 240 10.87 -20.57 -31.92
CA GLY A 240 10.66 -19.99 -30.60
C GLY A 240 9.74 -18.77 -30.59
N GLY A 241 9.21 -18.35 -31.75
CA GLY A 241 8.30 -17.23 -31.89
C GLY A 241 9.01 -15.87 -31.83
N GLU A 242 8.25 -14.81 -31.55
CA GLU A 242 8.76 -13.45 -31.51
C GLU A 242 9.88 -13.27 -30.48
N TRP A 243 10.97 -12.64 -30.89
CA TRP A 243 12.14 -12.35 -30.07
C TRP A 243 12.64 -10.93 -30.32
N ARG A 244 13.42 -10.42 -29.36
CA ARG A 244 14.14 -9.15 -29.51
C ARG A 244 15.61 -9.32 -29.20
N GLU A 245 16.41 -8.36 -29.63
CA GLU A 245 17.83 -8.32 -29.25
C GLU A 245 18.00 -8.12 -27.73
N GLY A 246 18.90 -8.93 -27.16
CA GLY A 246 19.31 -8.89 -25.77
C GLY A 246 20.83 -8.71 -25.67
N ASN A 247 21.27 -8.19 -24.52
CA ASN A 247 22.68 -7.96 -24.27
C ASN A 247 23.41 -9.27 -23.87
N LEU A 248 24.46 -9.62 -24.60
CA LEU A 248 25.34 -10.75 -24.27
C LEU A 248 26.25 -10.46 -23.06
N THR A 249 26.43 -9.18 -22.70
CA THR A 249 27.21 -8.75 -21.53
C THR A 249 26.34 -8.69 -20.26
N ALA A 250 26.84 -9.19 -19.14
CA ALA A 250 26.26 -9.00 -17.81
C ALA A 250 26.91 -7.79 -17.13
N LYS A 251 26.17 -7.11 -16.23
CA LYS A 251 26.74 -6.02 -15.41
C LYS A 251 27.74 -6.52 -14.37
N SER A 252 27.64 -7.78 -13.95
CA SER A 252 28.56 -8.41 -13.00
C SER A 252 29.85 -8.84 -13.71
N TYR A 253 30.99 -8.48 -13.12
CA TYR A 253 32.29 -8.93 -13.60
C TYR A 253 32.57 -10.39 -13.23
N SER A 254 33.24 -11.10 -14.15
CA SER A 254 33.70 -12.47 -13.97
C SER A 254 34.96 -12.68 -14.80
N ALA A 255 36.12 -12.80 -14.14
CA ALA A 255 37.41 -12.96 -14.83
C ALA A 255 37.50 -14.22 -15.71
N LYS A 256 36.68 -15.24 -15.45
CA LYS A 256 36.59 -16.44 -16.29
C LYS A 256 35.78 -16.23 -17.57
N ASP A 257 34.87 -15.24 -17.57
CA ASP A 257 33.97 -14.93 -18.68
C ASP A 257 34.36 -13.62 -19.39
N ASP A 258 35.56 -13.10 -19.12
CA ASP A 258 36.17 -11.95 -19.78
C ASP A 258 37.22 -12.41 -20.80
N TYR A 259 36.78 -12.51 -22.06
CA TYR A 259 37.60 -12.97 -23.19
C TYR A 259 37.08 -12.39 -24.51
N GLY A 260 37.91 -12.40 -25.56
CA GLY A 260 37.50 -11.96 -26.90
C GLY A 260 36.66 -12.98 -27.67
N ILE A 261 35.65 -12.53 -28.43
CA ILE A 261 34.89 -13.33 -29.39
C ILE A 261 35.16 -12.78 -30.79
N GLN A 262 35.72 -13.60 -31.67
CA GLN A 262 35.91 -13.23 -33.07
C GLN A 262 34.60 -13.39 -33.86
N SER A 263 34.17 -12.35 -34.58
CA SER A 263 33.01 -12.43 -35.48
C SER A 263 33.27 -13.44 -36.61
N PRO A 264 32.34 -14.37 -36.90
CA PRO A 264 32.51 -15.33 -38.00
C PRO A 264 32.31 -14.68 -39.38
N PHE A 265 31.78 -13.45 -39.41
CA PHE A 265 31.49 -12.69 -40.63
C PHE A 265 32.64 -11.74 -40.99
N THR A 266 32.95 -10.81 -40.08
CA THR A 266 33.91 -9.73 -40.30
C THR A 266 35.33 -10.07 -39.84
N GLY A 267 35.47 -11.05 -38.94
CA GLY A 267 36.74 -11.37 -38.29
C GLY A 267 37.17 -10.39 -37.20
N GLU A 268 36.36 -9.37 -36.90
CA GLU A 268 36.59 -8.41 -35.82
C GLU A 268 36.54 -9.11 -34.45
N MET A 269 37.37 -8.65 -33.52
CA MET A 269 37.35 -9.13 -32.13
C MET A 269 36.42 -8.28 -31.27
N HIS A 270 35.45 -8.91 -30.63
CA HIS A 270 34.53 -8.24 -29.72
C HIS A 270 34.77 -8.66 -28.28
N TYR A 271 34.67 -7.68 -27.38
CA TYR A 271 34.82 -7.87 -25.94
C TYR A 271 33.51 -7.52 -25.21
N PRO A 272 33.34 -7.97 -23.95
CA PRO A 272 32.25 -7.49 -23.09
C PRO A 272 32.23 -5.96 -23.05
N ALA A 273 31.04 -5.37 -23.04
CA ALA A 273 30.89 -3.91 -22.96
C ALA A 273 31.02 -3.39 -21.51
N GLY A 274 31.69 -2.27 -21.32
CA GLY A 274 31.89 -1.66 -19.99
C GLY A 274 32.79 -2.50 -19.08
N GLU A 275 32.47 -2.52 -17.79
CA GLU A 275 33.20 -3.28 -16.75
C GLU A 275 32.64 -4.70 -16.54
N GLY A 276 31.75 -5.15 -17.43
CA GLY A 276 31.07 -6.44 -17.33
C GLY A 276 31.89 -7.62 -17.88
N ALA A 277 31.28 -8.80 -17.83
CA ALA A 277 31.77 -10.02 -18.49
C ALA A 277 30.65 -10.69 -19.30
N TRP A 278 30.98 -11.70 -20.12
CA TRP A 278 29.96 -12.41 -20.88
C TRP A 278 28.95 -13.10 -19.95
N ARG A 279 27.66 -12.95 -20.26
CA ARG A 279 26.54 -13.40 -19.42
C ARG A 279 26.38 -14.91 -19.37
N HIS A 280 26.80 -15.61 -20.42
CA HIS A 280 26.59 -17.04 -20.57
C HIS A 280 27.92 -17.79 -20.47
N PRO A 281 27.90 -19.03 -19.97
CA PRO A 281 29.11 -19.86 -19.93
C PRO A 281 29.76 -19.99 -21.31
N LYS A 282 31.08 -19.87 -21.36
CA LYS A 282 31.89 -19.93 -22.59
C LYS A 282 31.55 -21.10 -23.51
N LYS A 283 31.30 -22.28 -22.94
CA LYS A 283 30.88 -23.50 -23.68
C LYS A 283 29.59 -23.30 -24.47
N ASN A 284 28.61 -22.59 -23.90
CA ASN A 284 27.34 -22.32 -24.58
C ASN A 284 27.53 -21.30 -25.71
N ILE A 285 28.32 -20.26 -25.46
CA ILE A 285 28.68 -19.26 -26.46
C ILE A 285 29.40 -19.93 -27.64
N LEU A 286 30.41 -20.76 -27.37
CA LEU A 286 31.09 -21.55 -28.39
C LEU A 286 30.10 -22.37 -29.24
N ARG A 287 29.22 -23.13 -28.60
CA ARG A 287 28.19 -23.91 -29.31
C ARG A 287 27.32 -23.04 -30.21
N TRP A 288 26.87 -21.88 -29.75
CA TRP A 288 26.03 -20.98 -30.57
C TRP A 288 26.82 -20.32 -31.70
N LEU A 289 28.10 -20.00 -31.50
CA LEU A 289 28.98 -19.50 -32.54
C LEU A 289 29.19 -20.53 -33.65
N GLU A 290 29.41 -21.79 -33.29
CA GLU A 290 29.62 -22.87 -34.27
C GLU A 290 28.38 -23.20 -35.10
N MET A 291 27.18 -22.89 -34.58
CA MET A 291 25.93 -23.01 -35.35
C MET A 291 25.86 -22.05 -36.54
N TRP A 292 26.75 -21.07 -36.65
CA TRP A 292 26.95 -20.26 -37.86
C TRP A 292 27.71 -21.00 -38.98
N GLY A 293 28.05 -22.28 -38.79
CA GLY A 293 28.71 -23.12 -39.80
C GLY A 293 30.24 -22.94 -39.86
N VAL A 294 30.81 -22.28 -38.86
CA VAL A 294 32.24 -21.97 -38.73
C VAL A 294 32.80 -22.62 -37.47
N GLN A 295 33.96 -23.28 -37.56
CA GLN A 295 34.61 -23.90 -36.40
C GLN A 295 35.40 -22.86 -35.61
N TYR A 296 35.37 -22.99 -34.29
CA TYR A 296 36.10 -22.12 -33.37
C TYR A 296 37.15 -22.89 -32.58
N GLU A 297 38.18 -22.19 -32.12
CA GLU A 297 39.17 -22.70 -31.18
C GLU A 297 39.38 -21.70 -30.04
N GLU A 298 39.73 -22.21 -28.86
CA GLU A 298 40.19 -21.37 -27.75
C GLU A 298 41.67 -21.08 -27.93
N LYS A 299 42.03 -19.79 -28.05
CA LYS A 299 43.41 -19.37 -28.28
C LYS A 299 43.77 -18.16 -27.44
N ASP A 300 44.89 -18.26 -26.74
CA ASP A 300 45.52 -17.09 -26.13
C ASP A 300 46.10 -16.21 -27.25
N ILE A 301 45.64 -14.96 -27.30
CA ILE A 301 46.03 -13.98 -28.31
C ILE A 301 46.98 -12.89 -27.75
N GLY A 302 47.42 -13.02 -26.49
CA GLY A 302 48.36 -12.09 -25.87
C GLY A 302 47.77 -10.73 -25.51
N ASP A 303 46.45 -10.64 -25.34
CA ASP A 303 45.70 -9.42 -24.99
C ASP A 303 45.55 -9.22 -23.47
N GLY A 304 46.19 -10.07 -22.66
CA GLY A 304 46.11 -10.05 -21.20
C GLY A 304 44.79 -10.59 -20.62
N ARG A 305 43.92 -11.18 -21.46
CA ARG A 305 42.65 -11.78 -21.05
C ARG A 305 42.69 -13.29 -21.13
N ARG A 306 41.59 -13.95 -20.76
CA ARG A 306 41.44 -15.39 -20.95
C ARG A 306 41.43 -15.74 -22.44
N PRO A 307 41.79 -16.99 -22.82
CA PRO A 307 41.83 -17.42 -24.22
C PRO A 307 40.58 -17.00 -24.99
N ALA A 308 40.74 -16.32 -26.11
CA ALA A 308 39.63 -15.86 -26.93
C ALA A 308 39.00 -17.03 -27.70
N LEU A 309 37.73 -16.88 -28.07
CA LEU A 309 37.07 -17.75 -29.05
C LEU A 309 37.35 -17.20 -30.44
N VAL A 310 38.21 -17.89 -31.19
CA VAL A 310 38.71 -17.43 -32.49
C VAL A 310 38.36 -18.43 -33.58
N VAL A 311 38.15 -17.95 -34.80
CA VAL A 311 37.78 -18.82 -35.92
C VAL A 311 38.97 -19.67 -36.34
N ARG A 312 38.75 -20.99 -36.45
CA ARG A 312 39.77 -21.95 -36.86
C ARG A 312 40.17 -21.71 -38.32
N GLY A 313 41.46 -21.58 -38.57
CA GLY A 313 41.99 -21.26 -39.91
C GLY A 313 42.06 -19.75 -40.22
N ARG A 314 41.98 -18.89 -39.20
CA ARG A 314 42.32 -17.45 -39.32
C ARG A 314 43.77 -17.26 -39.79
N THR A 315 44.01 -16.22 -40.59
CA THR A 315 45.34 -15.76 -41.00
C THR A 315 45.73 -14.48 -40.26
N ALA A 316 46.95 -13.99 -40.47
CA ALA A 316 47.38 -12.69 -39.94
C ALA A 316 46.55 -11.52 -40.52
N GLN A 317 45.95 -11.70 -41.70
CA GLN A 317 45.11 -10.72 -42.39
C GLN A 317 43.60 -10.84 -42.06
N GLY A 318 43.21 -11.71 -41.11
CA GLY A 318 41.81 -11.90 -40.70
C GLY A 318 41.25 -13.28 -41.03
N ILE A 319 39.94 -13.37 -41.28
CA ILE A 319 39.28 -14.63 -41.64
C ILE A 319 39.24 -14.77 -43.16
N PRO A 320 39.70 -15.91 -43.74
CA PRO A 320 39.58 -16.16 -45.17
C PRO A 320 38.13 -16.07 -45.66
N GLN A 321 37.92 -15.45 -46.83
CA GLN A 321 36.57 -15.26 -47.41
C GLN A 321 35.80 -16.57 -47.57
N LYS A 322 36.50 -17.68 -47.83
CA LYS A 322 35.90 -19.03 -47.92
C LYS A 322 35.25 -19.49 -46.61
N ILE A 323 35.77 -19.04 -45.47
CA ILE A 323 35.25 -19.37 -44.14
C ILE A 323 34.08 -18.45 -43.80
N SER A 324 34.24 -17.12 -43.94
CA SER A 324 33.16 -16.17 -43.66
C SER A 324 31.95 -16.35 -44.57
N SER A 325 32.15 -16.77 -45.82
CA SER A 325 31.06 -17.11 -46.75
C SER A 325 30.11 -18.17 -46.19
N LYS A 326 30.58 -19.10 -45.35
CA LYS A 326 29.70 -20.09 -44.71
C LYS A 326 28.74 -19.44 -43.72
N ALA A 327 29.23 -18.48 -42.92
CA ALA A 327 28.39 -17.72 -42.00
C ALA A 327 27.35 -16.89 -42.76
N TYR A 328 27.74 -16.22 -43.85
CA TYR A 328 26.81 -15.48 -44.71
C TYR A 328 25.77 -16.37 -45.41
N LEU A 329 26.12 -17.60 -45.79
CA LEU A 329 25.15 -18.57 -46.30
C LEU A 329 24.16 -18.98 -45.20
N ARG A 330 24.67 -19.27 -43.98
CA ARG A 330 23.82 -19.60 -42.84
C ARG A 330 22.89 -18.46 -42.44
N LEU A 331 23.31 -17.21 -42.59
CA LEU A 331 22.49 -16.01 -42.33
C LEU A 331 21.24 -15.91 -43.22
N ARG A 332 21.26 -16.51 -44.41
CA ARG A 332 20.11 -16.54 -45.33
C ARG A 332 19.08 -17.62 -44.98
N GLU A 333 19.45 -18.54 -44.11
CA GLU A 333 18.57 -19.62 -43.66
C GLU A 333 17.79 -19.20 -42.39
N PRO A 334 16.57 -19.72 -42.19
CA PRO A 334 15.77 -19.40 -41.02
C PRO A 334 16.42 -19.89 -39.71
N ASN A 335 15.84 -19.48 -38.58
CA ASN A 335 16.20 -19.88 -37.23
C ASN A 335 17.67 -19.60 -36.90
N TRP A 336 18.07 -18.34 -36.90
CA TRP A 336 19.42 -17.91 -36.56
C TRP A 336 19.85 -18.42 -35.17
N PRO A 337 21.15 -18.72 -34.97
CA PRO A 337 21.67 -19.07 -33.66
C PRO A 337 21.34 -18.06 -32.55
N PHE A 338 21.31 -18.55 -31.31
CA PHE A 338 20.98 -17.73 -30.12
C PHE A 338 21.91 -16.53 -29.93
N VAL A 339 23.20 -16.69 -30.27
CA VAL A 339 24.15 -15.58 -30.40
C VAL A 339 24.13 -15.12 -31.85
N TRP A 340 23.79 -13.86 -32.06
CA TRP A 340 23.58 -13.29 -33.39
C TRP A 340 24.34 -11.97 -33.58
N PHE A 341 24.59 -11.59 -34.84
CA PHE A 341 25.53 -10.52 -35.23
C PHE A 341 24.89 -9.45 -36.15
N GLY A 342 23.60 -9.16 -36.01
CA GLY A 342 22.94 -8.22 -36.92
C GLY A 342 22.42 -8.90 -38.20
N GLN A 343 21.46 -8.27 -38.87
CA GLN A 343 20.82 -8.82 -40.08
C GLN A 343 21.80 -8.94 -41.26
N ASP A 344 22.91 -8.20 -41.18
CA ASP A 344 23.99 -8.17 -42.16
C ASP A 344 25.29 -8.83 -41.67
N GLY A 345 25.29 -9.39 -40.46
CA GLY A 345 26.47 -9.99 -39.82
C GLY A 345 27.56 -9.01 -39.39
N GLN A 346 27.32 -7.69 -39.47
CA GLN A 346 28.31 -6.66 -39.12
C GLN A 346 28.15 -6.14 -37.68
N GLY A 347 27.09 -6.55 -36.99
CA GLY A 347 26.84 -6.19 -35.60
C GLY A 347 27.75 -6.90 -34.62
N ARG A 348 27.85 -6.35 -33.41
CA ARG A 348 28.48 -7.03 -32.27
C ARG A 348 27.62 -8.23 -31.83
N PRO A 349 28.21 -9.25 -31.20
CA PRO A 349 27.44 -10.38 -30.70
C PRO A 349 26.39 -9.93 -29.67
N ARG A 350 25.15 -10.34 -29.92
CA ARG A 350 23.96 -10.13 -29.08
C ARG A 350 23.26 -11.48 -28.87
N VAL A 351 22.33 -11.54 -27.92
CA VAL A 351 21.52 -12.74 -27.67
C VAL A 351 20.07 -12.53 -28.07
N LYS A 352 19.34 -13.61 -28.40
CA LYS A 352 17.89 -13.57 -28.58
C LYS A 352 17.15 -13.60 -27.25
N THR A 353 16.15 -12.75 -27.07
CA THR A 353 15.24 -12.76 -25.92
C THR A 353 13.81 -13.01 -26.41
N TYR A 354 13.32 -14.24 -26.21
CA TYR A 354 11.99 -14.67 -26.69
C TYR A 354 10.85 -14.13 -25.83
N LEU A 355 9.81 -13.58 -26.48
CA LEU A 355 8.64 -13.00 -25.83
C LEU A 355 7.93 -14.02 -24.91
N GLN A 356 7.81 -15.27 -25.36
CA GLN A 356 7.18 -16.35 -24.61
C GLN A 356 7.88 -16.69 -23.28
N ASN A 357 9.17 -16.40 -23.17
CA ASN A 357 9.98 -16.68 -21.97
C ASN A 357 10.04 -15.48 -21.02
N ILE A 358 9.51 -14.32 -21.42
CA ILE A 358 9.40 -13.16 -20.55
C ILE A 358 8.20 -13.35 -19.62
N LYS A 359 8.42 -13.12 -18.31
CA LYS A 359 7.35 -13.13 -17.32
C LYS A 359 6.22 -12.20 -17.80
N LYS A 360 5.03 -12.76 -17.98
CA LYS A 360 3.87 -12.01 -18.49
C LYS A 360 3.60 -10.81 -17.57
N GLY A 361 3.47 -9.65 -18.20
CA GLY A 361 3.09 -8.39 -17.58
C GLY A 361 4.16 -7.30 -17.58
N LYS A 362 3.75 -6.05 -17.34
CA LYS A 362 4.62 -4.88 -17.20
C LYS A 362 4.92 -4.60 -15.73
N VAL A 363 6.14 -4.16 -15.45
CA VAL A 363 6.53 -3.65 -14.13
C VAL A 363 6.02 -2.21 -13.99
N PRO A 364 5.30 -1.86 -12.91
CA PRO A 364 4.86 -0.49 -12.67
C PRO A 364 6.05 0.45 -12.44
N THR A 365 5.90 1.72 -12.83
CA THR A 365 6.96 2.75 -12.73
C THR A 365 6.43 4.01 -12.03
N THR A 366 7.32 4.90 -11.59
CA THR A 366 6.99 6.11 -10.81
C THR A 366 6.71 7.36 -11.67
N TYR A 367 6.75 7.23 -12.99
CA TYR A 367 6.64 8.35 -13.93
C TYR A 367 5.48 8.12 -14.91
N TRP A 368 4.39 8.89 -14.80
CA TRP A 368 3.14 8.69 -15.56
C TRP A 368 2.81 9.99 -16.35
N ILE A 369 3.16 10.03 -17.64
CA ILE A 369 3.09 11.23 -18.51
C ILE A 369 2.03 11.12 -19.62
N ASP A 370 1.59 12.27 -20.11
CA ASP A 370 0.65 12.49 -21.22
C ASP A 370 1.38 12.91 -22.50
N ASP A 371 2.31 12.09 -23.00
CA ASP A 371 2.90 12.32 -24.31
C ASP A 371 3.28 10.99 -25.00
N PRO A 372 2.61 10.63 -26.10
CA PRO A 372 3.07 9.58 -27.01
C PRO A 372 4.28 10.00 -27.87
N ASP A 373 4.60 11.30 -27.94
CA ASP A 373 5.46 11.90 -28.96
C ASP A 373 6.81 12.46 -28.45
N THR A 374 7.18 12.23 -27.18
CA THR A 374 8.58 12.37 -26.75
C THR A 374 9.41 11.17 -27.20
N SER A 375 9.40 10.95 -28.51
CA SER A 375 10.50 10.35 -29.25
C SER A 375 11.70 11.31 -29.28
N THR A 376 12.24 11.67 -28.11
CA THR A 376 13.67 11.90 -28.11
C THR A 376 14.30 10.52 -28.25
N ASP A 377 15.18 10.33 -29.25
CA ASP A 377 16.01 9.14 -29.53
C ASP A 377 16.90 8.67 -28.34
N LEU A 378 16.63 9.16 -27.14
CA LEU A 378 17.19 8.72 -25.87
C LEU A 378 16.21 7.73 -25.21
N ASP A 379 16.45 6.43 -25.44
CA ASP A 379 15.86 5.33 -24.65
C ASP A 379 16.42 5.39 -23.22
N LEU A 380 16.00 6.41 -22.45
CA LEU A 380 16.09 6.41 -21.00
C LEU A 380 15.18 5.25 -20.58
N GLY A 381 15.75 4.14 -20.12
CA GLY A 381 15.05 2.87 -19.82
C GLY A 381 13.96 2.93 -18.73
N SER A 382 13.30 4.07 -18.52
CA SER A 382 12.05 4.26 -17.81
C SER A 382 10.86 4.05 -18.74
N THR A 383 10.16 2.93 -18.57
CA THR A 383 8.84 2.74 -19.20
C THR A 383 7.83 3.64 -18.50
N SER A 384 7.43 4.75 -19.13
CA SER A 384 6.34 5.61 -18.65
C SER A 384 4.98 5.04 -19.08
N TRP A 385 3.92 5.29 -18.32
CA TRP A 385 2.55 4.92 -18.69
C TRP A 385 1.88 6.04 -19.49
N GLY A 386 1.35 5.72 -20.67
CA GLY A 386 0.70 6.70 -21.55
C GLY A 386 -0.73 7.06 -21.14
N TYR A 387 -1.20 8.20 -21.65
CA TYR A 387 -2.52 8.82 -21.41
C TYR A 387 -3.73 7.88 -21.46
N GLY A 388 -3.76 6.93 -22.41
CA GLY A 388 -4.85 5.96 -22.55
C GLY A 388 -5.13 5.20 -21.26
N GLU A 389 -4.11 5.08 -20.40
CA GLU A 389 -4.12 4.22 -19.23
C GLU A 389 -4.23 5.01 -17.89
N SER A 390 -3.87 6.31 -17.79
CA SER A 390 -3.84 7.06 -16.51
C SER A 390 -5.00 8.07 -16.29
N GLY A 391 -5.51 8.73 -17.33
CA GLY A 391 -6.58 9.75 -17.24
C GLY A 391 -6.15 11.11 -16.63
N ARG A 392 -6.95 12.16 -16.86
CA ARG A 392 -6.72 13.57 -16.47
C ARG A 392 -7.77 14.09 -15.47
N SER A 393 -7.49 15.17 -14.73
CA SER A 393 -8.50 15.77 -13.82
C SER A 393 -9.79 16.15 -14.55
N ALA A 394 -9.70 16.64 -15.80
CA ALA A 394 -10.86 16.94 -16.62
C ALA A 394 -11.69 15.69 -16.98
N ASP A 395 -11.04 14.52 -17.12
CA ASP A 395 -11.73 13.25 -17.36
C ASP A 395 -12.57 12.86 -16.15
N GLY A 396 -12.04 13.02 -14.93
CA GLY A 396 -12.81 12.74 -13.70
C GLY A 396 -14.09 13.58 -13.57
N VAL A 397 -14.02 14.88 -13.84
CA VAL A 397 -15.20 15.77 -13.81
C VAL A 397 -16.19 15.42 -14.91
N LYS A 398 -15.69 15.12 -16.12
CA LYS A 398 -16.53 14.67 -17.24
C LYS A 398 -17.24 13.35 -16.93
N GLU A 399 -16.51 12.35 -16.44
CA GLU A 399 -17.05 11.06 -16.00
C GLU A 399 -18.14 11.25 -14.94
N LEU A 400 -17.90 12.10 -13.95
CA LEU A 400 -18.91 12.40 -12.92
C LEU A 400 -20.14 13.07 -13.54
N THR A 401 -19.95 14.07 -14.41
CA THR A 401 -21.04 14.77 -15.11
C THR A 401 -21.87 13.81 -15.96
N GLU A 402 -21.26 12.83 -16.63
CA GLU A 402 -21.98 11.81 -17.38
C GLU A 402 -22.87 10.94 -16.48
N VAL A 403 -22.38 10.61 -15.28
CA VAL A 403 -23.12 9.79 -14.32
C VAL A 403 -24.25 10.58 -13.66
N VAL A 404 -23.95 11.70 -12.98
CA VAL A 404 -24.91 12.42 -12.11
C VAL A 404 -25.53 13.67 -12.74
N GLY A 405 -25.08 14.08 -13.93
CA GLY A 405 -25.56 15.27 -14.64
C GLY A 405 -24.76 16.52 -14.31
N PRO A 406 -24.90 17.60 -15.11
CA PRO A 406 -24.21 18.87 -14.87
C PRO A 406 -24.73 19.59 -13.62
N GLY A 407 -23.96 20.56 -13.12
CA GLY A 407 -24.37 21.40 -11.99
C GLY A 407 -24.19 20.76 -10.60
N HIS A 408 -23.46 19.65 -10.51
CA HIS A 408 -23.17 18.94 -9.25
C HIS A 408 -22.19 19.67 -8.31
N GLY A 409 -21.51 20.74 -8.77
CA GLY A 409 -20.69 21.60 -7.92
C GLY A 409 -19.40 20.97 -7.36
N PHE A 410 -18.97 19.81 -7.86
CA PHE A 410 -17.75 19.12 -7.41
C PHE A 410 -16.66 19.20 -8.48
N THR A 411 -15.55 19.89 -8.23
CA THR A 411 -14.56 20.21 -9.28
C THR A 411 -13.27 19.40 -9.17
N THR A 412 -13.04 18.71 -8.06
CA THR A 412 -11.79 18.01 -7.73
C THR A 412 -11.94 16.48 -7.83
N VAL A 413 -12.54 15.99 -8.92
CA VAL A 413 -12.76 14.54 -9.10
C VAL A 413 -11.48 13.86 -9.60
N LYS A 414 -11.02 12.82 -8.91
CA LYS A 414 -9.97 11.95 -9.45
C LYS A 414 -10.48 11.10 -10.62
N PRO A 415 -9.67 10.91 -11.68
CA PRO A 415 -10.08 10.11 -12.83
C PRO A 415 -10.28 8.65 -12.43
N LEU A 416 -11.30 8.00 -12.98
CA LEU A 416 -11.59 6.59 -12.71
C LEU A 416 -10.40 5.69 -13.07
N LYS A 417 -9.70 6.00 -14.15
CA LYS A 417 -8.53 5.23 -14.63
C LYS A 417 -7.39 5.19 -13.62
N LEU A 418 -7.06 6.33 -13.01
CA LEU A 418 -6.01 6.43 -11.99
C LEU A 418 -6.31 5.49 -10.81
N ILE A 419 -7.52 5.59 -10.26
CA ILE A 419 -7.93 4.79 -9.10
C ILE A 419 -8.04 3.30 -9.47
N THR A 420 -8.58 2.98 -10.65
CA THR A 420 -8.65 1.62 -11.19
C THR A 420 -7.27 0.96 -11.24
N LYS A 421 -6.26 1.67 -11.74
CA LYS A 421 -4.89 1.16 -11.79
C LYS A 421 -4.32 0.90 -10.40
N ILE A 422 -4.46 1.84 -9.47
CA ILE A 422 -3.97 1.67 -8.09
C ILE A 422 -4.59 0.41 -7.48
N ILE A 423 -5.89 0.18 -7.67
CA ILE A 423 -6.59 -1.02 -7.19
C ILE A 423 -6.06 -2.28 -7.87
N GLN A 424 -5.83 -2.28 -9.19
CA GLN A 424 -5.28 -3.43 -9.90
C GLN A 424 -3.88 -3.81 -9.41
N LEU A 425 -3.05 -2.82 -9.08
CA LEU A 425 -1.67 -3.01 -8.63
C LEU A 425 -1.58 -3.60 -7.22
N TRP A 426 -2.41 -3.11 -6.31
CA TRP A 426 -2.20 -3.36 -4.87
C TRP A 426 -3.40 -3.97 -4.15
N CYS A 427 -4.56 -4.12 -4.79
CA CYS A 427 -5.69 -4.83 -4.21
C CYS A 427 -5.96 -6.15 -4.94
N ARG A 428 -5.88 -7.25 -4.18
CA ARG A 428 -6.25 -8.59 -4.64
C ARG A 428 -7.70 -8.64 -5.15
N PRO A 429 -8.05 -9.58 -6.04
CA PRO A 429 -9.42 -9.75 -6.56
C PRO A 429 -10.51 -10.01 -5.51
N ASP A 430 -10.15 -10.44 -4.31
CA ASP A 430 -11.05 -10.70 -3.17
C ASP A 430 -10.81 -9.73 -1.99
N GLY A 431 -10.01 -8.70 -2.22
CA GLY A 431 -9.54 -7.76 -1.19
C GLY A 431 -10.54 -6.66 -0.84
N ILE A 432 -10.21 -5.91 0.21
CA ILE A 432 -10.96 -4.74 0.69
C ILE A 432 -10.20 -3.46 0.36
N VAL A 433 -10.88 -2.53 -0.30
CA VAL A 433 -10.40 -1.17 -0.58
C VAL A 433 -11.07 -0.18 0.37
N LEU A 434 -10.29 0.57 1.14
CA LEU A 434 -10.78 1.65 2.00
C LEU A 434 -10.45 3.01 1.39
N ASP A 435 -11.43 3.90 1.34
CA ASP A 435 -11.24 5.31 1.02
C ASP A 435 -11.94 6.18 2.07
N PRO A 436 -11.19 6.76 3.03
CA PRO A 436 -11.75 7.60 4.08
C PRO A 436 -12.01 9.05 3.65
N PHE A 437 -11.75 9.39 2.38
CA PHE A 437 -12.03 10.69 1.76
C PHE A 437 -12.67 10.44 0.39
N ALA A 438 -13.81 9.76 0.38
CA ALA A 438 -14.38 9.17 -0.83
C ALA A 438 -14.78 10.21 -1.90
N GLY A 439 -14.97 11.46 -1.52
CA GLY A 439 -15.26 12.61 -2.37
C GLY A 439 -16.51 12.38 -3.19
N SER A 440 -16.32 12.08 -4.47
CA SER A 440 -17.43 11.81 -5.40
C SER A 440 -17.78 10.32 -5.54
N GLY A 441 -17.04 9.40 -4.90
CA GLY A 441 -17.23 7.96 -5.01
C GLY A 441 -16.49 7.30 -6.18
N THR A 442 -15.40 7.90 -6.65
CA THR A 442 -14.57 7.32 -7.73
C THR A 442 -14.05 5.94 -7.35
N THR A 443 -13.58 5.74 -6.11
CA THR A 443 -13.05 4.46 -5.62
C THR A 443 -14.07 3.34 -5.67
N GLY A 444 -15.29 3.56 -5.17
CA GLY A 444 -16.36 2.56 -5.25
C GLY A 444 -16.76 2.22 -6.69
N HIS A 445 -16.79 3.21 -7.58
CA HIS A 445 -17.02 2.97 -9.01
C HIS A 445 -15.91 2.09 -9.61
N ALA A 446 -14.64 2.39 -9.34
CA ALA A 446 -13.51 1.61 -9.86
C ALA A 446 -13.56 0.15 -9.39
N VAL A 447 -13.88 -0.09 -8.11
CA VAL A 447 -14.03 -1.44 -7.55
C VAL A 447 -15.13 -2.23 -8.28
N LEU A 448 -16.31 -1.61 -8.49
CA LEU A 448 -17.42 -2.25 -9.18
C LEU A 448 -17.08 -2.59 -10.64
N SER A 449 -16.43 -1.66 -11.35
CA SER A 449 -15.99 -1.88 -12.73
C SER A 449 -14.99 -3.04 -12.81
N LEU A 450 -13.98 -3.06 -11.95
CA LEU A 450 -12.97 -4.13 -11.92
C LEU A 450 -13.56 -5.50 -11.56
N ASN A 451 -14.54 -5.53 -10.66
CA ASN A 451 -15.23 -6.78 -10.33
C ASN A 451 -15.97 -7.34 -11.53
N LYS A 452 -16.66 -6.47 -12.27
CA LYS A 452 -17.37 -6.87 -13.48
C LYS A 452 -16.43 -7.31 -14.60
N GLU A 453 -15.37 -6.55 -14.86
CA GLU A 453 -14.41 -6.82 -15.94
C GLU A 453 -13.61 -8.10 -15.70
N ALA A 454 -13.13 -8.32 -14.46
CA ALA A 454 -12.23 -9.42 -14.13
C ALA A 454 -12.91 -10.61 -13.44
N GLY A 455 -14.25 -10.59 -13.27
CA GLY A 455 -14.96 -11.59 -12.47
C GLY A 455 -14.48 -11.65 -11.01
N ALA A 456 -14.09 -10.50 -10.46
CA ALA A 456 -13.53 -10.37 -9.12
C ALA A 456 -14.62 -10.07 -8.07
N SER A 457 -14.27 -10.17 -6.78
CA SER A 457 -15.17 -10.00 -5.63
C SER A 457 -14.63 -9.00 -4.60
N ARG A 458 -13.91 -7.97 -5.08
CA ARG A 458 -13.38 -6.91 -4.22
C ARG A 458 -14.51 -6.20 -3.49
N ARG A 459 -14.23 -5.76 -2.28
CA ARG A 459 -15.13 -4.97 -1.44
C ARG A 459 -14.62 -3.56 -1.29
N PHE A 460 -15.52 -2.60 -1.12
CA PHE A 460 -15.14 -1.23 -0.76
C PHE A 460 -15.76 -0.78 0.55
N ILE A 461 -15.02 0.05 1.27
CA ILE A 461 -15.48 0.85 2.40
C ILE A 461 -15.17 2.29 2.04
N LEU A 462 -16.21 3.11 1.88
CA LEU A 462 -16.09 4.53 1.60
C LEU A 462 -16.56 5.31 2.81
N ILE A 463 -15.85 6.38 3.15
CA ILE A 463 -16.28 7.34 4.16
C ILE A 463 -16.30 8.72 3.51
N GLU A 464 -17.43 9.40 3.63
CA GLU A 464 -17.59 10.77 3.19
C GLU A 464 -18.46 11.51 4.19
N GLN A 465 -18.23 12.81 4.33
CA GLN A 465 -19.02 13.61 5.26
C GLN A 465 -20.01 14.51 4.52
N GLY A 466 -21.30 14.35 4.80
CA GLY A 466 -22.31 15.31 4.36
C GLY A 466 -22.18 16.67 5.05
N ASN A 467 -22.33 17.76 4.30
CA ASN A 467 -22.48 19.10 4.89
C ASN A 467 -23.86 19.23 5.55
N THR A 468 -23.87 19.34 6.87
CA THR A 468 -25.10 19.42 7.67
C THR A 468 -25.73 20.78 7.79
N GLU A 469 -25.03 21.87 7.48
CA GLU A 469 -25.58 23.23 7.59
C GLU A 469 -26.63 23.53 6.50
N LYS A 470 -26.58 22.79 5.38
CA LYS A 470 -27.43 23.03 4.19
C LYS A 470 -28.21 21.80 3.69
N GLY A 471 -28.25 20.71 4.45
CA GLY A 471 -29.03 19.50 4.15
C GLY A 471 -28.17 18.25 3.94
N ASP A 472 -27.64 18.04 2.74
CA ASP A 472 -26.51 17.12 2.48
C ASP A 472 -25.86 17.44 1.13
N HIS A 473 -24.54 17.64 1.10
CA HIS A 473 -23.86 18.08 -0.11
C HIS A 473 -22.96 17.06 -0.81
N TYR A 474 -22.55 15.95 -0.19
CA TYR A 474 -21.70 14.99 -0.89
C TYR A 474 -22.05 13.53 -0.61
N ALA A 475 -22.13 13.08 0.65
CA ALA A 475 -22.25 11.66 0.97
C ALA A 475 -23.46 10.96 0.32
N LYS A 476 -24.70 11.45 0.53
CA LYS A 476 -25.91 10.86 -0.06
C LYS A 476 -26.23 11.47 -1.41
N THR A 477 -26.05 12.78 -1.58
CA THR A 477 -26.49 13.52 -2.78
C THR A 477 -25.54 13.42 -3.96
N LEU A 478 -24.26 13.07 -3.75
CA LEU A 478 -23.28 12.88 -4.81
C LEU A 478 -22.71 11.46 -4.82
N THR A 479 -22.07 11.02 -3.74
CA THR A 479 -21.33 9.76 -3.66
C THR A 479 -22.26 8.55 -3.78
N ALA A 480 -23.30 8.49 -2.96
CA ALA A 480 -24.29 7.43 -3.05
C ALA A 480 -25.08 7.46 -4.37
N ASP A 481 -25.40 8.67 -4.89
CA ASP A 481 -26.12 8.80 -6.18
C ASP A 481 -25.26 8.31 -7.36
N ARG A 482 -23.96 8.66 -7.40
CA ARG A 482 -23.01 8.13 -8.38
C ARG A 482 -23.01 6.61 -8.35
N LEU A 483 -22.80 6.01 -7.18
CA LEU A 483 -22.74 4.55 -7.02
C LEU A 483 -24.06 3.88 -7.42
N LYS A 484 -25.19 4.42 -6.99
CA LYS A 484 -26.51 3.91 -7.35
C LYS A 484 -26.74 3.90 -8.86
N ARG A 485 -26.32 4.96 -9.56
CA ARG A 485 -26.46 5.07 -11.01
C ARG A 485 -25.57 4.10 -11.77
N VAL A 486 -24.31 3.94 -11.36
CA VAL A 486 -23.39 3.02 -12.04
C VAL A 486 -23.76 1.55 -11.80
N ILE A 487 -24.22 1.20 -10.59
CA ILE A 487 -24.76 -0.13 -10.27
C ILE A 487 -25.94 -0.47 -11.18
N ALA A 488 -26.89 0.47 -11.33
CA ALA A 488 -28.11 0.25 -12.09
C ALA A 488 -27.97 0.52 -13.61
N GLY A 489 -26.86 1.09 -14.06
CA GLY A 489 -26.68 1.55 -15.45
C GLY A 489 -27.52 2.77 -15.83
N ASN A 490 -28.07 3.50 -14.86
CA ASN A 490 -29.01 4.62 -15.07
C ASN A 490 -28.28 5.98 -15.03
N TRP A 491 -27.30 6.15 -15.91
CA TRP A 491 -26.52 7.38 -16.00
C TRP A 491 -27.38 8.53 -16.57
N LYS A 492 -27.07 9.77 -16.19
CA LYS A 492 -27.78 10.95 -16.71
C LYS A 492 -27.53 11.19 -18.19
N SER A 493 -26.36 10.82 -18.71
CA SER A 493 -26.05 10.88 -20.14
C SER A 493 -26.78 9.85 -21.00
N GLY A 494 -27.43 8.86 -20.39
CA GLY A 494 -28.16 7.79 -21.06
C GLY A 494 -27.95 6.44 -20.39
N LYS A 495 -28.74 5.43 -20.77
CA LYS A 495 -28.61 4.09 -20.17
C LYS A 495 -27.30 3.43 -20.61
N LYS A 496 -26.54 2.92 -19.64
CA LYS A 496 -25.29 2.18 -19.81
C LYS A 496 -25.45 0.76 -19.28
N GLU A 497 -24.47 -0.09 -19.55
CA GLU A 497 -24.46 -1.44 -19.01
C GLU A 497 -24.36 -1.39 -17.46
N PRO A 498 -25.27 -2.01 -16.71
CA PRO A 498 -25.25 -1.99 -15.24
C PRO A 498 -24.00 -2.70 -14.70
N LEU A 499 -23.31 -2.10 -13.73
CA LEU A 499 -22.17 -2.77 -13.10
C LEU A 499 -22.61 -3.91 -12.15
N GLY A 500 -23.84 -3.85 -11.63
CA GLY A 500 -24.35 -4.81 -10.64
C GLY A 500 -23.80 -4.58 -9.23
N GLY A 501 -24.19 -5.45 -8.30
CA GLY A 501 -23.80 -5.38 -6.89
C GLY A 501 -24.66 -4.42 -6.06
N GLY A 502 -24.14 -4.04 -4.88
CA GLY A 502 -24.88 -3.25 -3.90
C GLY A 502 -23.97 -2.65 -2.84
N PHE A 503 -24.52 -1.77 -2.01
CA PHE A 503 -23.84 -1.21 -0.84
C PHE A 503 -24.84 -0.80 0.25
N ARG A 504 -24.39 -0.84 1.50
CA ARG A 504 -25.09 -0.24 2.64
C ARG A 504 -24.68 1.21 2.81
N PHE A 505 -25.67 2.09 2.88
CA PHE A 505 -25.47 3.45 3.32
C PHE A 505 -25.67 3.53 4.84
N ILE A 506 -24.64 3.98 5.56
CA ILE A 506 -24.60 3.97 7.02
C ILE A 506 -24.38 5.41 7.50
N THR A 507 -25.17 5.88 8.45
CA THR A 507 -25.03 7.24 9.01
C THR A 507 -24.51 7.14 10.43
N LEU A 508 -23.38 7.80 10.70
CA LEU A 508 -22.77 7.86 12.03
C LEU A 508 -23.51 8.87 12.92
N LYS A 509 -23.83 8.49 14.16
CA LYS A 509 -24.39 9.40 15.17
C LYS A 509 -23.26 10.24 15.75
N ARG A 510 -23.35 11.56 15.62
CA ARG A 510 -22.24 12.47 15.99
C ARG A 510 -21.91 12.49 17.48
N GLU A 511 -22.92 12.37 18.33
CA GLU A 511 -22.79 12.57 19.79
C GLU A 511 -22.94 11.27 20.59
N LYS A 512 -23.44 10.18 19.99
CA LYS A 512 -23.75 8.96 20.72
C LYS A 512 -22.62 7.95 20.63
N ILE A 513 -22.02 7.65 21.77
CA ILE A 513 -20.98 6.63 21.92
C ILE A 513 -21.63 5.25 22.01
N ASP A 514 -21.00 4.27 21.38
CA ASP A 514 -21.40 2.86 21.46
C ASP A 514 -20.58 2.16 22.57
N ALA A 515 -21.20 1.91 23.72
CA ALA A 515 -20.53 1.32 24.87
C ALA A 515 -20.01 -0.10 24.61
N ASP A 516 -20.75 -0.91 23.84
CA ASP A 516 -20.33 -2.27 23.50
C ASP A 516 -19.14 -2.24 22.54
N ALA A 517 -19.15 -1.33 21.56
CA ALA A 517 -18.03 -1.13 20.67
C ALA A 517 -16.80 -0.54 21.39
N VAL A 518 -16.99 0.34 22.38
CA VAL A 518 -15.89 0.81 23.26
C VAL A 518 -15.27 -0.35 24.01
N ASN A 519 -16.09 -1.24 24.59
CA ASN A 519 -15.58 -2.42 25.27
C ASN A 519 -14.82 -3.33 24.29
N ALA A 520 -15.40 -3.63 23.13
CA ALA A 520 -14.73 -4.44 22.10
C ALA A 520 -13.38 -3.82 21.66
N LEU A 521 -13.31 -2.50 21.53
CA LEU A 521 -12.07 -1.80 21.18
C LEU A 521 -11.01 -1.93 22.28
N ALA A 522 -11.39 -1.73 23.55
CA ALA A 522 -10.49 -1.88 24.69
C ALA A 522 -9.96 -3.32 24.82
N ARG A 523 -10.78 -4.33 24.50
CA ARG A 523 -10.34 -5.73 24.40
C ARG A 523 -9.22 -5.90 23.37
N GLU A 524 -9.38 -5.33 22.19
CA GLU A 524 -8.38 -5.45 21.12
C GLU A 524 -7.08 -4.71 21.46
N GLU A 525 -7.15 -3.54 22.09
CA GLU A 525 -5.95 -2.85 22.59
C GLU A 525 -5.22 -3.66 23.66
N MET A 526 -5.96 -4.33 24.54
CA MET A 526 -5.39 -5.23 25.53
C MET A 526 -4.69 -6.42 24.87
N ILE A 527 -5.29 -7.03 23.85
CA ILE A 527 -4.67 -8.12 23.07
C ILE A 527 -3.34 -7.64 22.48
N ASP A 528 -3.32 -6.44 21.87
CA ASP A 528 -2.11 -5.90 21.26
C ASP A 528 -0.99 -5.66 22.29
N LEU A 529 -1.33 -5.15 23.49
CA LEU A 529 -0.38 -4.96 24.59
C LEU A 529 0.13 -6.30 25.15
N LEU A 530 -0.71 -7.32 25.21
CA LEU A 530 -0.30 -8.64 25.69
C LEU A 530 0.64 -9.32 24.68
N LEU A 531 0.38 -9.17 23.39
CA LEU A 531 1.26 -9.67 22.33
C LEU A 531 2.64 -9.01 22.37
N THR A 532 2.71 -7.68 22.53
CA THR A 532 3.99 -6.97 22.63
C THR A 532 4.74 -7.32 23.92
N THR A 533 4.06 -7.37 25.07
CA THR A 533 4.68 -7.74 26.34
C THR A 533 5.21 -9.18 26.31
N TYR A 534 4.53 -10.09 25.61
CA TYR A 534 5.03 -11.45 25.40
C TYR A 534 6.29 -11.46 24.53
N TRP A 535 6.35 -10.64 23.48
CA TRP A 535 7.53 -10.51 22.61
C TRP A 535 8.75 -9.97 23.37
N ASP A 536 8.59 -8.98 24.25
CA ASP A 536 9.68 -8.42 25.05
C ASP A 536 10.30 -9.44 26.02
N ARG A 537 9.52 -10.41 26.51
CA ARG A 537 10.02 -11.46 27.40
C ARG A 537 10.73 -12.59 26.66
N ALA A 538 10.54 -12.70 25.33
CA ALA A 538 10.88 -13.89 24.57
C ALA A 538 11.80 -13.63 23.36
N GLU A 539 12.70 -12.65 23.45
CA GLU A 539 13.90 -12.63 22.59
C GLU A 539 14.79 -13.85 22.89
N LYS A 540 14.44 -15.00 22.30
CA LYS A 540 15.32 -16.14 21.94
C LYS A 540 14.60 -17.37 21.37
N ALA A 541 13.27 -17.43 21.32
CA ALA A 541 12.57 -18.60 20.78
C ALA A 541 11.75 -18.25 19.53
N LYS A 542 12.03 -18.94 18.43
CA LYS A 542 11.43 -18.87 17.07
C LYS A 542 9.92 -19.20 16.98
N SER A 543 9.15 -18.97 18.04
CA SER A 543 7.71 -19.24 18.11
C SER A 543 6.95 -17.92 17.99
N TYR A 544 6.69 -17.48 16.76
CA TYR A 544 5.82 -16.33 16.52
C TYR A 544 4.38 -16.67 16.96
N LEU A 545 3.80 -15.84 17.83
CA LEU A 545 2.36 -15.83 18.11
C LEU A 545 1.64 -15.28 16.89
N GLN A 546 0.77 -16.09 16.30
CA GLN A 546 -0.13 -15.66 15.24
C GLN A 546 -1.40 -15.10 15.89
N ARG A 547 -1.58 -13.77 15.82
CA ARG A 547 -2.85 -13.10 16.19
C ARG A 547 -3.97 -13.57 15.26
N LEU A 548 -5.14 -13.85 15.84
CA LEU A 548 -6.36 -14.16 15.10
C LEU A 548 -7.18 -12.89 14.83
N PRO A 549 -8.01 -12.87 13.77
CA PRO A 549 -8.85 -11.71 13.46
C PRO A 549 -9.79 -11.33 14.61
N ALA A 550 -9.97 -10.02 14.81
CA ALA A 550 -10.87 -9.49 15.83
C ALA A 550 -12.32 -9.95 15.62
N GLY A 551 -13.01 -10.31 16.70
CA GLY A 551 -14.44 -10.67 16.68
C GLY A 551 -14.78 -12.07 16.15
N GLU A 552 -13.82 -12.89 15.71
CA GLU A 552 -14.08 -14.28 15.31
C GLU A 552 -14.22 -15.24 16.50
N HIS A 553 -13.65 -14.85 17.64
CA HIS A 553 -13.41 -15.69 18.80
C HIS A 553 -13.77 -14.96 20.10
N GLU A 554 -14.37 -15.67 21.05
CA GLU A 554 -14.82 -15.09 22.33
C GLU A 554 -13.64 -14.88 23.28
N TYR A 555 -12.79 -15.89 23.44
CA TYR A 555 -11.61 -15.84 24.31
C TYR A 555 -10.30 -15.98 23.54
N LEU A 556 -10.25 -16.87 22.54
CA LEU A 556 -9.03 -17.14 21.79
C LEU A 556 -8.60 -15.90 20.97
N PHE A 557 -7.37 -15.43 21.16
CA PHE A 557 -6.84 -14.27 20.42
C PHE A 557 -5.56 -14.57 19.65
N ALA A 558 -4.81 -15.61 20.00
CA ALA A 558 -3.61 -16.00 19.29
C ALA A 558 -3.29 -17.49 19.40
N VAL A 559 -2.48 -17.98 18.46
CA VAL A 559 -2.00 -19.36 18.41
C VAL A 559 -0.50 -19.35 18.11
N ASN A 560 0.28 -20.21 18.75
CA ASN A 560 1.72 -20.31 18.48
C ASN A 560 2.07 -21.43 17.46
N GLY A 561 3.35 -21.56 17.13
CA GLY A 561 3.85 -22.58 16.19
C GLY A 561 3.63 -24.05 16.63
N ARG A 562 3.30 -24.28 17.92
CA ARG A 562 2.96 -25.61 18.47
C ARG A 562 1.46 -25.87 18.51
N ARG A 563 0.64 -24.96 17.96
CA ARG A 563 -0.83 -25.00 18.01
C ARG A 563 -1.40 -24.84 19.42
N GLU A 564 -0.63 -24.27 20.36
CA GLU A 564 -1.11 -23.90 21.69
C GLU A 564 -1.91 -22.60 21.59
N GLY A 565 -3.04 -22.53 22.30
CA GLY A 565 -3.97 -21.40 22.24
C GLY A 565 -3.73 -20.37 23.34
N PHE A 566 -3.89 -19.10 22.98
CA PHE A 566 -3.77 -17.95 23.88
C PHE A 566 -5.13 -17.27 23.99
N PHE A 567 -5.63 -17.17 25.22
CA PHE A 567 -7.00 -16.79 25.53
C PHE A 567 -7.01 -15.57 26.46
N LEU A 568 -7.90 -14.62 26.18
CA LEU A 568 -8.13 -13.44 27.01
C LEU A 568 -9.53 -13.53 27.60
N VAL A 569 -9.59 -13.66 28.92
CA VAL A 569 -10.81 -13.51 29.69
C VAL A 569 -10.92 -12.04 30.05
N TRP A 570 -11.81 -11.32 29.38
CA TRP A 570 -12.08 -9.92 29.64
C TRP A 570 -13.53 -9.58 29.31
N THR A 571 -14.26 -9.04 30.28
CA THR A 571 -15.69 -8.71 30.16
C THR A 571 -15.92 -7.23 29.90
N ALA A 572 -15.38 -6.37 30.75
CA ALA A 572 -15.44 -4.91 30.64
C ALA A 572 -14.37 -4.30 31.56
N ALA A 573 -14.10 -3.00 31.38
CA ALA A 573 -13.09 -2.29 32.17
C ALA A 573 -13.43 -2.23 33.68
N ASP A 574 -14.71 -2.30 34.04
CA ASP A 574 -15.25 -2.13 35.39
C ASP A 574 -15.60 -3.47 36.09
N GLN A 575 -15.46 -4.61 35.39
CA GLN A 575 -15.79 -5.92 35.96
C GLN A 575 -14.58 -6.83 36.16
N PRO A 576 -14.52 -7.58 37.27
CA PRO A 576 -13.44 -8.52 37.54
C PRO A 576 -13.42 -9.66 36.54
N SER A 577 -12.48 -9.59 35.61
CA SER A 577 -12.26 -10.58 34.56
C SER A 577 -11.66 -11.87 35.12
N SER A 578 -12.51 -12.84 35.45
CA SER A 578 -12.15 -14.01 36.25
C SER A 578 -12.24 -15.34 35.48
N LEU A 579 -11.17 -16.13 35.49
CA LEU A 579 -11.15 -17.49 34.96
C LEU A 579 -11.91 -18.45 35.90
N THR A 580 -13.22 -18.57 35.69
CA THR A 580 -14.06 -19.54 36.38
C THR A 580 -14.13 -20.87 35.62
N ARG A 581 -14.60 -21.94 36.28
CA ARG A 581 -14.82 -23.25 35.62
C ARG A 581 -15.72 -23.15 34.39
N LYS A 582 -16.74 -22.29 34.43
CA LYS A 582 -17.66 -22.06 33.31
C LYS A 582 -16.94 -21.40 32.12
N VAL A 583 -16.11 -20.39 32.39
CA VAL A 583 -15.29 -19.72 31.36
C VAL A 583 -14.29 -20.70 30.76
N PHE A 584 -13.62 -21.51 31.58
CA PHE A 584 -12.68 -22.51 31.08
C PHE A 584 -13.34 -23.56 30.18
N GLN A 585 -14.57 -24.00 30.49
CA GLN A 585 -15.32 -24.89 29.60
C GLN A 585 -15.62 -24.26 28.23
N ALA A 586 -15.85 -22.95 28.18
CA ALA A 586 -16.02 -22.23 26.92
C ALA A 586 -14.70 -22.16 26.13
N ILE A 587 -13.58 -21.88 26.81
CA ILE A 587 -12.22 -21.90 26.24
C ILE A 587 -11.89 -23.26 25.62
N VAL A 588 -12.19 -24.37 26.31
CA VAL A 588 -11.94 -25.72 25.80
C VAL A 588 -12.75 -25.99 24.52
N LYS A 589 -14.04 -25.65 24.50
CA LYS A 589 -14.88 -25.79 23.30
C LYS A 589 -14.35 -24.98 22.12
N GLU A 590 -13.90 -23.75 22.39
CA GLU A 590 -13.31 -22.87 21.39
C GLU A 590 -11.99 -23.46 20.83
N ALA A 591 -11.15 -24.01 21.70
CA ALA A 591 -9.90 -24.67 21.32
C ALA A 591 -10.14 -25.94 20.49
N GLU A 592 -11.13 -26.76 20.84
CA GLU A 592 -11.54 -27.94 20.08
C GLU A 592 -11.99 -27.56 18.66
N LYS A 593 -12.84 -26.53 18.55
CA LYS A 593 -13.30 -25.98 17.27
C LYS A 593 -12.13 -25.49 16.41
N ALA A 594 -11.14 -24.86 17.04
CA ALA A 594 -9.91 -24.39 16.39
C ALA A 594 -8.84 -25.49 16.19
N LYS A 595 -9.09 -26.73 16.65
CA LYS A 595 -8.19 -27.90 16.58
C LYS A 595 -6.82 -27.65 17.25
N LEU A 596 -6.83 -27.04 18.44
CA LEU A 596 -5.63 -26.70 19.21
C LEU A 596 -5.18 -27.85 20.12
N VAL A 597 -3.92 -27.84 20.55
CA VAL A 597 -3.42 -28.79 21.54
C VAL A 597 -3.89 -28.41 22.95
N GLY A 598 -3.98 -29.39 23.85
CA GLY A 598 -4.58 -29.25 25.19
C GLY A 598 -3.78 -28.42 26.21
N ARG A 599 -2.91 -27.49 25.78
CA ARG A 599 -2.22 -26.54 26.66
C ARG A 599 -2.79 -25.15 26.43
N PHE A 600 -3.32 -24.54 27.49
CA PHE A 600 -4.12 -23.31 27.41
C PHE A 600 -3.42 -22.15 28.12
N HIS A 601 -3.01 -21.13 27.36
CA HIS A 601 -2.41 -19.91 27.91
C HIS A 601 -3.53 -18.90 28.17
N VAL A 602 -3.87 -18.62 29.42
CA VAL A 602 -5.05 -17.81 29.77
C VAL A 602 -4.68 -16.54 30.52
N TYR A 603 -5.05 -15.39 29.95
CA TYR A 603 -4.92 -14.08 30.55
C TYR A 603 -6.22 -13.67 31.23
N ALA A 604 -6.16 -13.34 32.52
CA ALA A 604 -7.30 -12.79 33.27
C ALA A 604 -6.81 -11.94 34.46
N SER A 605 -7.70 -11.21 35.12
CA SER A 605 -7.35 -10.49 36.35
C SER A 605 -7.28 -11.44 37.56
N MET A 606 -8.13 -12.46 37.59
CA MET A 606 -8.18 -13.49 38.63
C MET A 606 -8.38 -14.88 38.03
N ALA A 607 -7.85 -15.91 38.69
CA ALA A 607 -8.08 -17.30 38.32
C ALA A 607 -8.55 -18.15 39.52
N PRO A 608 -9.85 -18.08 39.87
CA PRO A 608 -10.44 -18.97 40.87
C PRO A 608 -10.38 -20.46 40.49
N TYR A 609 -10.26 -20.77 39.19
CA TYR A 609 -10.14 -22.13 38.69
C TYR A 609 -8.74 -22.36 38.09
N THR A 610 -8.08 -23.45 38.50
CA THR A 610 -6.76 -23.86 38.04
C THR A 610 -6.77 -25.33 37.61
N GLY A 611 -5.79 -25.73 36.79
CA GLY A 611 -5.62 -27.11 36.33
C GLY A 611 -4.26 -27.29 35.66
N ASP A 612 -3.80 -28.53 35.53
CA ASP A 612 -2.44 -28.85 35.05
C ASP A 612 -2.18 -28.41 33.60
N ASP A 613 -3.24 -28.35 32.80
CA ASP A 613 -3.21 -27.93 31.39
C ASP A 613 -3.33 -26.41 31.19
N ILE A 614 -3.51 -25.65 32.28
CA ILE A 614 -3.75 -24.20 32.26
C ILE A 614 -2.49 -23.45 32.68
N GLU A 615 -1.97 -22.63 31.78
CA GLU A 615 -0.93 -21.66 32.08
C GLU A 615 -1.56 -20.28 32.27
N PHE A 616 -1.69 -19.85 33.52
CA PHE A 616 -2.34 -18.58 33.87
C PHE A 616 -1.36 -17.41 33.84
N TYR A 617 -1.80 -16.30 33.24
CA TYR A 617 -1.10 -15.03 33.23
C TYR A 617 -2.00 -13.94 33.81
N LYS A 618 -1.56 -13.29 34.90
CA LYS A 618 -2.22 -12.08 35.38
C LYS A 618 -2.02 -10.95 34.36
N ILE A 619 -3.08 -10.27 33.97
CA ILE A 619 -2.99 -9.06 33.14
C ILE A 619 -2.11 -8.02 33.88
N PRO A 620 -1.00 -7.53 33.30
CA PRO A 620 -0.11 -6.62 34.01
C PRO A 620 -0.78 -5.30 34.38
N ASP A 621 -0.52 -4.79 35.58
CA ASP A 621 -1.15 -3.55 36.06
C ASP A 621 -0.81 -2.34 35.16
N ARG A 622 0.39 -2.32 34.55
CA ARG A 622 0.77 -1.30 33.54
C ARG A 622 -0.09 -1.35 32.28
N VAL A 623 -0.55 -2.54 31.86
CA VAL A 623 -1.43 -2.70 30.71
C VAL A 623 -2.81 -2.13 31.05
N LEU A 624 -3.28 -2.35 32.28
CA LEU A 624 -4.54 -1.80 32.78
C LEU A 624 -4.47 -0.26 32.93
N GLU A 625 -3.40 0.29 33.52
CA GLU A 625 -3.18 1.74 33.62
C GLU A 625 -3.13 2.41 32.25
N HIS A 626 -2.53 1.75 31.26
CA HIS A 626 -2.37 2.28 29.92
C HIS A 626 -3.66 2.36 29.09
N ILE A 627 -4.65 1.52 29.40
CA ILE A 627 -6.02 1.62 28.86
C ILE A 627 -6.94 2.49 29.73
N GLY A 628 -6.40 3.17 30.74
CA GLY A 628 -7.11 4.13 31.58
C GLY A 628 -7.63 3.59 32.92
N PHE A 629 -7.15 2.44 33.40
CA PHE A 629 -7.57 1.84 34.67
C PHE A 629 -6.51 2.00 35.75
N ASN A 630 -6.79 2.81 36.79
CA ASN A 630 -5.86 3.03 37.90
C ASN A 630 -6.41 2.40 39.19
N THR A 631 -5.88 1.23 39.58
CA THR A 631 -6.24 0.59 40.86
C THR A 631 -5.95 1.47 42.08
N ARG A 632 -5.04 2.45 41.98
CA ARG A 632 -4.70 3.35 43.09
C ARG A 632 -5.70 4.50 43.27
N SER A 633 -6.47 4.90 42.26
CA SER A 633 -7.51 5.92 42.47
C SER A 633 -8.79 5.35 43.07
N ASP A 634 -9.09 4.08 42.80
CA ASP A 634 -10.32 3.42 43.28
C ASP A 634 -10.15 2.70 44.63
N ALA A 635 -8.92 2.49 45.09
CA ALA A 635 -8.63 2.01 46.44
C ALA A 635 -8.76 3.11 47.51
N TYR A 636 -8.67 4.39 47.14
CA TYR A 636 -8.82 5.52 48.08
C TYR A 636 -10.24 6.10 48.15
N ASN A 637 -11.19 5.60 47.35
CA ASN A 637 -12.59 6.02 47.36
C ASN A 637 -13.54 4.93 47.91
N ASN A 638 -13.02 3.83 48.46
CA ASN A 638 -13.82 2.72 48.99
C ASN A 638 -13.47 2.37 50.45
N GLU A 639 -13.13 3.36 51.27
CA GLU A 639 -13.21 3.27 52.73
C GLU A 639 -13.78 4.59 53.25
N ASP A 640 -15.11 4.69 53.30
CA ASP A 640 -15.87 5.38 54.36
C ASP A 640 -17.36 5.36 53.97
N GLY A 641 -18.06 4.31 54.40
CA GLY A 641 -19.47 4.14 54.09
C GLY A 641 -20.10 2.88 54.62
N PHE A 642 -19.85 2.54 55.90
CA PHE A 642 -20.77 1.69 56.68
C PHE A 642 -20.84 2.19 58.14
N ASP A 643 -22.08 2.43 58.55
CA ASP A 643 -22.59 3.06 59.77
C ASP A 643 -22.09 2.49 61.11
N VAL A 644 -22.09 3.35 62.15
CA VAL A 644 -22.75 3.02 63.43
C VAL A 644 -23.35 4.29 64.07
N ALA A 645 -24.66 4.23 64.33
CA ALA A 645 -25.50 4.89 65.36
C ALA A 645 -25.19 6.32 65.83
#